data_AF-A0A1H1LLJ0-F1
#
_entry.id   AF-A0A1H1LLJ0-F1
#
_cell.length_a   1.000
_cell.length_b   1.000
_cell.length_c   1.000
_cell.angle_alpha   90.00
_cell.angle_beta   90.00
_cell.angle_gamma   90.00
#
_symmetry.space_group_name_H-M   'P 1'
#
loop_
_entity.id
_entity.type
_entity.pdbx_description
1 polymer ?
#
loop_
_entity_poly.entity_id
_entity_poly.type
_entity_poly.pdbx_seq_one_letter_code
_entity_poly.pdbx_strand_id
1 'polypeptide(L)'
;MASVASPKTRARLRTFASLLAGCTVLVGLAAGGTATGSPPNASAQGTRPDPRYDLHSATSDSADHPGSSVDRRAAQAPRAADVAPRLETATASRPVAPGVTLRSFDRYGPDAYTGTPNWLQSDSLTVDLTKGTSVGYLFPGRVASGAPISEQARQAGAVAAVNGDFFDINNSNAPLGVGIKDGTLLQSPDTSPTWQKSAAIITPDGLGSIGSVFFTGTIALPGEKTASLAGVNKPTLPTDGIEAFTPLWGSYCRCRATTGAAKVAEVEVVGGRVTAVRDSAGSGEVPSDGFVLVGRDAGADTLAALTVGDPVSIDYRARTADDKEIRTALNGRQLLVVNGVAQKASAGNNVPPAPRTAVGFSRDGTKMFLLAADGRQPAFSDGLGLDELADMMVELGAWNAVNLDGGGSTTMVARKPGEQTVRVENHPSDGSERHDPNGLGLFAPEGSGRLRGLWVEPTLDPERAAGSSAVAPARPDRVFPGLTRRLTATGYDETYGPAASTPRWRTSGGSDAGTVDREGVFHARTTGAATVTAYDRDVTGSTALQVLRPLTRLGPTVDQVALPGEGDHTKLGVLGYDREGYAAPIEPADLTLDYDHDLLDISTDDAGQYVVTARQASGSVLVTATVNVTGRQISTVFPVTVGLEEKVVADFEDSSAWNFFGERATGSVGSAEGKVGRGLRLDYDFTASTATRTGGAVPTGTVEIPGRPRALRLWVDSSGKGEWASLQVYDGAGQLLPAMRAGYLTKPGWQQLEFPVPAGTQYPLRLRRYYSAETRPDAQYQGSIVIDQLTALVPPSVDVPAQPIRKDPLIAANTDVGGQPWRFAVMSDAQFVARDPDSDLVRSARRTLREIRAACPDFLVIDGDLVDEGSPADLAFAKQVLDEELGGTVPYYYVPGNHEVMGGDIANFQAEFGATSRVFDHEGTRFLTFDTSRLSIRGSDWTQLRTLRSRLDAAAADPDVGSVVLVQHVPPRDPTPSRASELGDRKEAATIERWLSDFQRTTGKGAVFVGGHVGTFHADRVDGVPYFVNGNSAKTPSTRPEDGGFTGWSLWGVDPVTPDAAAAARRDPVHDAPDWVRTQVRPHVDTLTVTAPESLTVGQSTAVKTTLTQHGRTMPVAYPMSARWSGSANVWIGDPADRRPGHIAVLDPRTGTLTAYRPGRITLRLTVNDTTAEATVTVEPRPGG
;
A
#
# COMPACT_ATOMS: atom_id res chain seq x y z
N MET A 1 -7.60 -15.87 -62.57
CA MET A 1 -7.60 -17.31 -62.28
C MET A 1 -8.14 -17.46 -60.86
N ALA A 2 -9.45 -17.65 -60.76
CA ALA A 2 -10.12 -18.92 -60.43
C ALA A 2 -9.87 -19.34 -58.96
N SER A 3 -10.82 -19.68 -58.08
CA SER A 3 -12.28 -19.60 -57.91
C SER A 3 -12.65 -20.75 -56.95
N VAL A 4 -13.78 -20.62 -56.25
CA VAL A 4 -14.60 -21.67 -55.59
C VAL A 4 -14.06 -22.18 -54.22
N ALA A 5 -14.72 -22.06 -53.04
CA ALA A 5 -16.11 -22.08 -52.55
C ALA A 5 -16.58 -23.45 -51.98
N SER A 6 -16.88 -23.47 -50.66
CA SER A 6 -18.01 -24.12 -49.93
C SER A 6 -18.29 -25.65 -50.14
N PRO A 7 -19.20 -26.34 -49.39
CA PRO A 7 -20.36 -25.85 -48.62
C PRO A 7 -20.70 -26.49 -47.24
N LYS A 8 -21.63 -25.77 -46.61
CA LYS A 8 -22.53 -26.05 -45.47
C LYS A 8 -23.42 -27.30 -45.64
N THR A 9 -24.01 -27.79 -44.53
CA THR A 9 -25.46 -28.05 -44.24
C THR A 9 -25.64 -29.25 -43.28
N ARG A 10 -26.66 -29.44 -42.41
CA ARG A 10 -27.76 -28.64 -41.80
C ARG A 10 -28.46 -29.55 -40.75
N ALA A 11 -28.95 -28.93 -39.66
CA ALA A 11 -30.27 -29.08 -39.01
C ALA A 11 -30.81 -30.42 -38.45
N ARG A 12 -31.31 -30.39 -37.20
CA ARG A 12 -32.75 -30.35 -36.77
C ARG A 12 -32.85 -30.69 -35.26
N LEU A 13 -33.26 -29.78 -34.37
CA LEU A 13 -34.63 -29.46 -33.90
C LEU A 13 -35.49 -30.66 -33.42
N ARG A 14 -35.86 -30.67 -32.12
CA ARG A 14 -37.26 -30.74 -31.63
C ARG A 14 -37.38 -30.43 -30.13
N THR A 15 -38.33 -29.53 -29.87
CA THR A 15 -38.87 -28.97 -28.62
C THR A 15 -40.05 -29.80 -28.10
N PHE A 16 -40.38 -29.75 -26.80
CA PHE A 16 -41.73 -29.73 -26.16
C PHE A 16 -41.48 -29.56 -24.62
N ALA A 17 -41.82 -28.45 -23.93
CA ALA A 17 -43.14 -27.97 -23.44
C ALA A 17 -43.83 -28.96 -22.46
N SER A 18 -44.43 -28.65 -21.30
CA SER A 18 -44.66 -27.43 -20.49
C SER A 18 -45.39 -27.82 -19.17
N LEU A 19 -45.25 -26.99 -18.12
CA LEU A 19 -46.27 -26.46 -17.18
C LEU A 19 -47.05 -27.30 -16.12
N LEU A 20 -47.19 -26.62 -14.96
CA LEU A 20 -48.33 -26.46 -14.02
C LEU A 20 -48.42 -27.28 -12.69
N ALA A 21 -48.04 -26.58 -11.60
CA ALA A 21 -48.83 -26.12 -10.44
C ALA A 21 -49.64 -27.08 -9.54
N GLY A 22 -49.60 -26.79 -8.22
CA GLY A 22 -50.81 -26.77 -7.38
C GLY A 22 -50.73 -27.36 -5.97
N CYS A 23 -50.48 -26.48 -4.99
CA CYS A 23 -50.89 -26.41 -3.57
C CYS A 23 -51.62 -27.59 -2.86
N THR A 24 -51.32 -27.83 -1.55
CA THR A 24 -52.06 -27.31 -0.36
C THR A 24 -51.93 -28.22 0.90
N VAL A 25 -51.32 -27.66 1.98
CA VAL A 25 -51.65 -27.66 3.45
C VAL A 25 -52.35 -28.87 4.13
N LEU A 26 -51.82 -29.32 5.29
CA LEU A 26 -52.50 -29.26 6.63
C LEU A 26 -51.66 -29.79 7.84
N VAL A 27 -51.36 -28.87 8.77
CA VAL A 27 -51.55 -28.81 10.25
C VAL A 27 -51.48 -30.07 11.16
N GLY A 28 -50.78 -29.90 12.31
CA GLY A 28 -51.10 -30.53 13.62
C GLY A 28 -49.90 -30.60 14.60
N LEU A 29 -49.56 -29.56 15.37
CA LEU A 29 -49.96 -29.25 16.77
C LEU A 29 -49.51 -30.24 17.89
N ALA A 30 -48.62 -29.73 18.77
CA ALA A 30 -48.87 -29.48 20.22
C ALA A 30 -47.95 -30.16 21.28
N ALA A 31 -47.56 -29.29 22.24
CA ALA A 31 -47.22 -29.48 23.66
C ALA A 31 -45.89 -30.19 24.00
N GLY A 32 -45.06 -29.73 24.94
CA GLY A 32 -45.20 -28.78 26.06
C GLY A 32 -44.65 -29.44 27.33
N GLY A 33 -43.77 -28.79 28.11
CA GLY A 33 -43.34 -29.33 29.41
C GLY A 33 -42.06 -28.73 29.98
N THR A 34 -42.24 -27.86 30.98
CA THR A 34 -41.27 -27.16 31.84
C THR A 34 -40.66 -28.05 32.95
N ALA A 35 -39.45 -27.71 33.46
CA ALA A 35 -39.19 -27.30 34.86
C ALA A 35 -37.80 -27.70 35.44
N THR A 36 -37.06 -26.66 35.88
CA THR A 36 -36.30 -26.49 37.15
C THR A 36 -35.24 -27.49 37.65
N GLY A 37 -34.06 -26.95 38.01
CA GLY A 37 -33.20 -27.49 39.07
C GLY A 37 -31.76 -26.93 39.07
N SER A 38 -31.38 -26.16 40.10
CA SER A 38 -29.99 -25.78 40.47
C SER A 38 -29.56 -26.56 41.74
N PRO A 39 -28.35 -26.35 42.33
CA PRO A 39 -27.02 -26.97 42.08
C PRO A 39 -26.55 -27.86 43.28
N PRO A 40 -25.28 -28.35 43.40
CA PRO A 40 -24.16 -27.54 43.93
C PRO A 40 -22.72 -27.89 43.42
N ASN A 41 -21.78 -27.01 43.80
CA ASN A 41 -20.31 -27.02 43.69
C ASN A 41 -19.55 -28.36 43.73
N ALA A 42 -18.45 -28.45 42.97
CA ALA A 42 -17.11 -28.77 43.50
C ALA A 42 -15.98 -28.43 42.49
N SER A 43 -14.93 -27.84 43.04
CA SER A 43 -13.67 -27.36 42.47
C SER A 43 -12.74 -28.45 41.89
N ALA A 44 -11.99 -28.12 40.84
CA ALA A 44 -10.54 -28.36 40.77
C ALA A 44 -9.90 -27.59 39.61
N GLN A 45 -8.73 -27.02 39.88
CA GLN A 45 -7.95 -26.10 39.07
C GLN A 45 -7.37 -26.74 37.80
N GLY A 46 -7.29 -25.95 36.73
CA GLY A 46 -6.50 -26.22 35.54
C GLY A 46 -6.31 -24.91 34.77
N THR A 47 -5.15 -24.30 34.97
CA THR A 47 -4.66 -23.03 34.40
C THR A 47 -5.01 -22.83 32.92
N ARG A 48 -5.73 -21.74 32.59
CA ARG A 48 -5.85 -21.21 31.21
C ARG A 48 -4.60 -20.37 30.88
N PRO A 49 -3.98 -20.53 29.70
CA PRO A 49 -2.90 -19.64 29.26
C PRO A 49 -3.44 -18.25 28.88
N ASP A 50 -2.70 -17.23 29.31
CA ASP A 50 -2.81 -15.79 29.03
C ASP A 50 -2.50 -15.50 27.54
N PRO A 51 -3.35 -14.80 26.76
CA PRO A 51 -3.06 -14.47 25.36
C PRO A 51 -2.25 -13.17 25.29
N ARG A 52 -0.94 -13.25 25.51
CA ARG A 52 -0.02 -12.18 25.14
C ARG A 52 0.46 -12.42 23.72
N TYR A 53 -0.06 -11.63 22.80
CA TYR A 53 0.46 -11.49 21.45
C TYR A 53 1.86 -10.86 21.52
N ASP A 54 2.89 -11.66 21.29
CA ASP A 54 4.24 -11.18 21.01
C ASP A 54 4.38 -11.02 19.49
N LEU A 55 4.44 -9.77 19.02
CA LEU A 55 4.44 -9.40 17.60
C LEU A 55 5.85 -9.38 16.96
N HIS A 56 6.90 -9.77 17.69
CA HIS A 56 8.29 -9.70 17.18
C HIS A 56 9.05 -11.02 17.14
N SER A 57 8.40 -12.16 17.39
CA SER A 57 9.12 -13.44 17.56
C SER A 57 8.36 -14.69 17.07
N ALA A 58 7.45 -14.56 16.09
CA ALA A 58 6.83 -15.74 15.47
C ALA A 58 7.83 -16.47 14.54
N THR A 59 8.82 -17.14 15.13
CA THR A 59 9.54 -18.23 14.49
C THR A 59 8.62 -19.45 14.43
N SER A 60 8.73 -20.25 13.36
CA SER A 60 7.98 -21.50 13.18
C SER A 60 8.50 -22.62 14.09
N ASP A 61 8.52 -22.36 15.40
CA ASP A 61 9.02 -23.27 16.43
C ASP A 61 7.85 -23.96 17.13
N SER A 62 7.43 -25.10 16.58
CA SER A 62 6.82 -26.23 17.29
C SER A 62 6.57 -27.40 16.32
N ALA A 63 6.45 -28.62 16.87
CA ALA A 63 7.03 -29.84 16.34
C ALA A 63 6.06 -30.87 15.71
N ASP A 64 6.69 -31.94 15.20
CA ASP A 64 6.24 -33.33 15.04
C ASP A 64 5.50 -33.82 13.78
N HIS A 65 5.97 -35.00 13.33
CA HIS A 65 5.47 -35.78 12.21
C HIS A 65 4.29 -36.70 12.63
N PRO A 66 3.38 -37.02 11.69
CA PRO A 66 2.26 -37.91 11.94
C PRO A 66 2.69 -39.39 11.95
N GLY A 67 2.43 -40.05 13.08
CA GLY A 67 2.36 -41.51 13.17
C GLY A 67 1.03 -42.03 12.63
N SER A 68 1.09 -43.15 11.93
CA SER A 68 -0.04 -43.88 11.35
C SER A 68 -1.02 -44.40 12.41
N SER A 69 -2.28 -43.97 12.34
CA SER A 69 -3.44 -44.85 12.56
C SER A 69 -4.69 -44.21 11.94
N VAL A 70 -5.38 -45.00 11.14
CA VAL A 70 -6.67 -44.65 10.54
C VAL A 70 -7.70 -44.74 11.65
N ASP A 71 -8.34 -43.63 12.01
CA ASP A 71 -9.64 -43.69 12.66
C ASP A 71 -10.60 -42.63 12.13
N ARG A 72 -11.70 -43.14 11.57
CA ARG A 72 -12.79 -42.37 10.96
C ARG A 72 -13.67 -41.80 12.06
N ARG A 73 -13.69 -40.47 12.19
CA ARG A 73 -14.90 -39.61 12.32
C ARG A 73 -14.46 -38.16 12.51
N ALA A 74 -14.28 -37.48 11.38
CA ALA A 74 -14.08 -36.04 11.34
C ALA A 74 -15.43 -35.32 11.46
N ALA A 75 -15.52 -34.37 12.39
CA ALA A 75 -16.40 -33.22 12.21
C ALA A 75 -15.76 -32.34 11.13
N GLN A 76 -16.39 -32.25 9.97
CA GLN A 76 -15.91 -31.49 8.82
C GLN A 76 -15.96 -29.98 9.12
N ALA A 77 -14.79 -29.35 9.13
CA ALA A 77 -14.68 -27.95 8.71
C ALA A 77 -14.98 -27.85 7.20
N PRO A 78 -15.55 -26.73 6.72
CA PRO A 78 -15.98 -26.60 5.33
C PRO A 78 -14.82 -26.78 4.33
N ARG A 79 -15.13 -27.36 3.16
CA ARG A 79 -14.20 -27.67 2.07
C ARG A 79 -13.46 -26.41 1.58
N ALA A 80 -12.15 -26.52 1.37
CA ALA A 80 -11.29 -25.56 0.66
C ALA A 80 -11.55 -25.49 -0.87
N ALA A 81 -12.75 -25.85 -1.35
CA ALA A 81 -13.06 -25.92 -2.79
C ALA A 81 -13.80 -24.67 -3.33
N ASP A 82 -14.19 -23.73 -2.47
CA ASP A 82 -15.06 -22.60 -2.87
C ASP A 82 -14.46 -21.20 -2.62
N VAL A 83 -13.17 -21.10 -2.26
CA VAL A 83 -12.51 -19.77 -2.17
C VAL A 83 -12.14 -19.32 -3.58
N ALA A 84 -12.77 -18.25 -4.07
CA ALA A 84 -12.47 -17.70 -5.38
C ALA A 84 -10.97 -17.32 -5.46
N PRO A 85 -10.25 -17.72 -6.53
CA PRO A 85 -8.81 -17.50 -6.64
C PRO A 85 -8.49 -16.01 -6.63
N ARG A 86 -7.36 -15.61 -6.04
CA ARG A 86 -6.95 -14.19 -6.02
C ARG A 86 -6.97 -13.59 -7.43
N LEU A 87 -7.40 -12.35 -7.52
CA LEU A 87 -7.42 -11.55 -8.74
C LEU A 87 -6.02 -11.00 -9.00
N GLU A 88 -5.45 -11.31 -10.16
CA GLU A 88 -4.20 -10.67 -10.58
C GLU A 88 -4.46 -9.22 -11.02
N THR A 89 -3.78 -8.28 -10.36
CA THR A 89 -4.00 -6.84 -10.48
C THR A 89 -2.90 -6.16 -11.29
N ALA A 90 -1.71 -6.74 -11.34
CA ALA A 90 -0.58 -6.33 -12.17
C ALA A 90 0.36 -7.51 -12.46
N THR A 91 1.04 -7.50 -13.62
CA THR A 91 2.11 -8.46 -13.94
C THR A 91 3.13 -7.86 -14.91
N ALA A 92 4.39 -8.25 -14.75
CA ALA A 92 5.50 -7.94 -15.65
C ALA A 92 6.38 -9.18 -15.85
N SER A 93 7.08 -9.28 -16.98
CA SER A 93 7.99 -10.41 -17.26
C SER A 93 9.18 -9.99 -18.12
N ARG A 94 10.33 -10.61 -17.88
CA ARG A 94 11.56 -10.38 -18.65
C ARG A 94 12.46 -11.62 -18.71
N PRO A 95 13.25 -11.80 -19.78
CA PRO A 95 14.28 -12.83 -19.81
C PRO A 95 15.44 -12.48 -18.86
N VAL A 96 16.14 -13.52 -18.36
CA VAL A 96 17.35 -13.39 -17.53
C VAL A 96 18.55 -14.09 -18.18
N ALA A 97 18.31 -15.27 -18.75
CA ALA A 97 19.26 -16.15 -19.41
C ALA A 97 18.51 -17.12 -20.35
N PRO A 98 19.19 -17.92 -21.19
CA PRO A 98 18.52 -18.91 -22.04
C PRO A 98 17.66 -19.86 -21.22
N GLY A 99 16.37 -19.92 -21.53
CA GLY A 99 15.41 -20.74 -20.80
C GLY A 99 14.98 -20.18 -19.44
N VAL A 100 15.45 -18.99 -19.02
CA VAL A 100 15.11 -18.37 -17.73
C VAL A 100 14.26 -17.13 -17.93
N THR A 101 13.03 -17.15 -17.40
CA THR A 101 12.11 -16.00 -17.41
C THR A 101 11.76 -15.62 -15.98
N LEU A 102 11.96 -14.34 -15.64
CA LEU A 102 11.47 -13.73 -14.42
C LEU A 102 10.07 -13.17 -14.67
N ARG A 103 9.15 -13.41 -13.74
CA ARG A 103 7.80 -12.84 -13.71
C ARG A 103 7.49 -12.28 -12.33
N SER A 104 7.12 -11.01 -12.27
CA SER A 104 6.65 -10.30 -11.08
C SER A 104 5.14 -10.08 -11.21
N PHE A 105 4.39 -10.27 -10.12
CA PHE A 105 2.93 -10.11 -10.14
C PHE A 105 2.35 -9.72 -8.78
N ASP A 106 1.21 -9.02 -8.84
CA ASP A 106 0.40 -8.59 -7.70
C ASP A 106 -0.96 -9.28 -7.75
N ARG A 107 -1.45 -9.75 -6.60
CA ARG A 107 -2.70 -10.49 -6.47
C ARG A 107 -3.52 -10.00 -5.26
N TYR A 108 -4.82 -9.85 -5.46
CA TYR A 108 -5.79 -9.40 -4.45
C TYR A 108 -6.89 -10.43 -4.22
N GLY A 109 -7.12 -10.81 -2.96
CA GLY A 109 -8.21 -11.73 -2.61
C GLY A 109 -7.98 -12.45 -1.29
N PRO A 110 -8.92 -13.31 -0.89
CA PRO A 110 -8.83 -14.10 0.35
C PRO A 110 -7.59 -14.99 0.36
N ASP A 111 -6.83 -14.93 1.44
CA ASP A 111 -5.75 -15.91 1.67
C ASP A 111 -6.32 -17.28 2.02
N ALA A 112 -5.56 -18.34 1.73
CA ALA A 112 -6.04 -19.71 1.96
C ALA A 112 -6.04 -20.14 3.45
N TYR A 113 -5.51 -19.33 4.36
CA TYR A 113 -5.39 -19.65 5.79
C TYR A 113 -6.56 -19.08 6.60
N THR A 114 -6.77 -17.76 6.57
CA THR A 114 -7.84 -17.08 7.28
C THR A 114 -9.11 -16.88 6.44
N GLY A 115 -9.01 -16.96 5.12
CA GLY A 115 -10.06 -16.53 4.19
C GLY A 115 -10.25 -15.01 4.15
N THR A 116 -9.40 -14.25 4.84
CA THR A 116 -9.45 -12.79 4.88
C THR A 116 -8.79 -12.25 3.63
N PRO A 117 -9.40 -11.29 2.92
CA PRO A 117 -8.79 -10.71 1.74
C PRO A 117 -7.51 -9.96 2.09
N ASN A 118 -6.50 -10.06 1.24
CA ASN A 118 -5.26 -9.30 1.33
C ASN A 118 -4.53 -9.20 -0.01
N TRP A 119 -3.43 -8.47 0.00
CA TRP A 119 -2.49 -8.31 -1.11
C TRP A 119 -1.37 -9.34 -1.02
N LEU A 120 -0.93 -9.78 -2.20
CA LEU A 120 0.21 -10.65 -2.40
C LEU A 120 1.06 -10.09 -3.53
N GLN A 121 2.30 -9.74 -3.21
CA GLN A 121 3.36 -9.47 -4.18
C GLN A 121 4.26 -10.70 -4.28
N SER A 122 4.56 -11.15 -5.50
CA SER A 122 5.46 -12.30 -5.70
C SER A 122 6.26 -12.21 -6.99
N ASP A 123 7.45 -12.80 -6.93
CA ASP A 123 8.37 -12.99 -8.04
C ASP A 123 8.61 -14.48 -8.29
N SER A 124 8.64 -14.87 -9.56
CA SER A 124 8.86 -16.25 -9.97
C SER A 124 9.89 -16.36 -11.09
N LEU A 125 10.75 -17.37 -11.01
CA LEU A 125 11.64 -17.76 -12.10
C LEU A 125 11.18 -19.11 -12.66
N THR A 126 10.88 -19.14 -13.96
CA THR A 126 10.70 -20.39 -14.71
C THR A 126 11.97 -20.68 -15.49
N VAL A 127 12.56 -21.85 -15.26
CA VAL A 127 13.86 -22.27 -15.80
C VAL A 127 13.69 -23.55 -16.62
N ASP A 128 14.05 -23.50 -17.90
CA ASP A 128 14.24 -24.67 -18.75
C ASP A 128 15.71 -25.12 -18.66
N LEU A 129 15.96 -26.18 -17.89
CA LEU A 129 17.29 -26.72 -17.61
C LEU A 129 17.94 -27.35 -18.85
N THR A 130 17.19 -27.55 -19.94
CA THR A 130 17.72 -28.06 -21.22
C THR A 130 18.33 -26.98 -22.10
N LYS A 131 18.24 -25.69 -21.70
CA LYS A 131 18.74 -24.55 -22.49
C LYS A 131 20.13 -24.06 -22.07
N GLY A 132 20.87 -24.86 -21.31
CA GLY A 132 22.25 -24.59 -20.94
C GLY A 132 22.44 -23.77 -19.66
N THR A 133 21.36 -23.28 -19.04
CA THR A 133 21.43 -22.72 -17.68
C THR A 133 21.68 -23.84 -16.68
N SER A 134 22.72 -23.69 -15.88
CA SER A 134 23.04 -24.62 -14.78
C SER A 134 22.64 -24.04 -13.42
N VAL A 135 22.52 -24.91 -12.43
CA VAL A 135 22.13 -24.55 -11.06
C VAL A 135 23.28 -24.93 -10.12
N GLY A 136 23.61 -24.07 -9.17
CA GLY A 136 24.70 -24.29 -8.22
C GLY A 136 24.39 -23.77 -6.81
N TYR A 137 25.16 -24.27 -5.85
CA TYR A 137 25.07 -23.90 -4.44
C TYR A 137 25.84 -22.60 -4.16
N LEU A 138 25.17 -21.62 -3.58
CA LEU A 138 25.75 -20.36 -3.10
C LEU A 138 26.03 -20.46 -1.60
N PHE A 139 27.15 -19.90 -1.15
CA PHE A 139 27.51 -19.71 0.26
C PHE A 139 28.67 -18.71 0.35
N PRO A 140 28.88 -18.04 1.50
CA PRO A 140 29.91 -17.00 1.68
C PRO A 140 31.35 -17.55 1.84
N GLY A 141 31.59 -18.83 1.51
CA GLY A 141 32.90 -19.47 1.63
C GLY A 141 33.20 -20.12 3.00
N ARG A 142 32.33 -19.92 3.99
CA ARG A 142 32.32 -20.64 5.28
C ARG A 142 30.90 -21.09 5.62
N VAL A 143 30.78 -22.27 6.23
CA VAL A 143 29.51 -22.88 6.61
C VAL A 143 28.87 -22.11 7.76
N ALA A 144 29.63 -21.75 8.81
CA ALA A 144 29.14 -20.97 9.94
C ALA A 144 29.28 -19.45 9.69
N SER A 145 28.73 -18.97 8.56
CA SER A 145 28.71 -17.55 8.17
C SER A 145 27.49 -17.26 7.31
N GLY A 146 27.06 -16.00 7.26
CA GLY A 146 25.93 -15.54 6.46
C GLY A 146 26.23 -14.21 5.77
N ALA A 147 25.71 -14.06 4.55
CA ALA A 147 25.83 -12.85 3.73
C ALA A 147 24.56 -12.65 2.89
N PRO A 148 24.22 -11.41 2.50
CA PRO A 148 23.11 -11.17 1.58
C PRO A 148 23.18 -12.03 0.31
N ILE A 149 22.05 -12.54 -0.17
CA ILE A 149 21.99 -13.37 -1.37
C ILE A 149 22.49 -12.61 -2.60
N SER A 150 22.24 -11.30 -2.69
CA SER A 150 22.78 -10.47 -3.76
C SER A 150 24.32 -10.45 -3.77
N GLU A 151 24.96 -10.50 -2.61
CA GLU A 151 26.42 -10.56 -2.48
C GLU A 151 26.95 -11.94 -2.89
N GLN A 152 26.36 -13.02 -2.37
CA GLN A 152 26.77 -14.39 -2.70
C GLN A 152 26.63 -14.67 -4.21
N ALA A 153 25.50 -14.26 -4.80
CA ALA A 153 25.25 -14.41 -6.22
C ALA A 153 26.28 -13.63 -7.06
N ARG A 154 26.61 -12.39 -6.68
CA ARG A 154 27.61 -11.56 -7.34
C ARG A 154 29.00 -12.19 -7.28
N GLN A 155 29.40 -12.69 -6.11
CA GLN A 155 30.71 -13.34 -5.91
C GLN A 155 30.82 -14.64 -6.72
N ALA A 156 29.73 -15.41 -6.82
CA ALA A 156 29.71 -16.64 -7.59
C ALA A 156 29.58 -16.43 -9.12
N GLY A 157 29.14 -15.24 -9.55
CA GLY A 157 28.81 -14.98 -10.96
C GLY A 157 27.45 -15.58 -11.38
N ALA A 158 26.53 -15.75 -10.44
CA ALA A 158 25.16 -16.17 -10.73
C ALA A 158 24.38 -15.05 -11.44
N VAL A 159 23.49 -15.42 -12.36
CA VAL A 159 22.65 -14.49 -13.14
C VAL A 159 21.27 -14.30 -12.53
N ALA A 160 20.88 -15.20 -11.63
CA ALA A 160 19.76 -15.07 -10.71
C ALA A 160 19.97 -16.02 -9.53
N ALA A 161 19.32 -15.75 -8.40
CA ALA A 161 19.39 -16.63 -7.24
C ALA A 161 18.19 -16.44 -6.31
N VAL A 162 17.99 -17.41 -5.42
CA VAL A 162 17.12 -17.30 -4.24
C VAL A 162 17.85 -17.78 -2.98
N ASN A 163 17.38 -17.36 -1.80
CA ASN A 163 17.84 -17.92 -0.53
C ASN A 163 17.54 -19.43 -0.40
N GLY A 164 18.28 -20.11 0.48
CA GLY A 164 18.29 -21.57 0.60
C GLY A 164 17.68 -22.10 1.90
N ASP A 165 18.51 -22.81 2.66
CA ASP A 165 18.14 -23.62 3.81
C ASP A 165 17.68 -22.80 5.01
N PHE A 166 16.86 -23.43 5.85
CA PHE A 166 16.75 -23.02 7.25
C PHE A 166 18.10 -23.19 7.94
N PHE A 167 18.40 -22.33 8.91
CA PHE A 167 19.72 -22.29 9.55
C PHE A 167 19.66 -22.02 11.04
N ASP A 168 20.77 -22.25 11.74
CA ASP A 168 20.95 -21.99 13.17
C ASP A 168 21.06 -20.47 13.44
N ILE A 169 19.93 -19.79 13.22
CA ILE A 169 19.74 -18.35 13.29
C ILE A 169 20.02 -17.82 14.70
N ASN A 170 20.62 -16.63 14.79
CA ASN A 170 21.12 -15.99 16.02
C ASN A 170 22.28 -16.73 16.72
N ASN A 171 22.86 -17.74 16.06
CA ASN A 171 23.97 -18.49 16.62
C ASN A 171 25.09 -18.69 15.57
N SER A 172 25.32 -19.90 15.10
CA SER A 172 26.40 -20.20 14.15
C SER A 172 26.15 -19.69 12.73
N ASN A 173 24.90 -19.35 12.40
CA ASN A 173 24.40 -19.15 11.03
C ASN A 173 24.54 -20.38 10.13
N ALA A 174 25.02 -21.53 10.61
CA ALA A 174 25.19 -22.70 9.76
C ALA A 174 23.83 -23.22 9.27
N PRO A 175 23.71 -23.63 7.98
CA PRO A 175 22.53 -24.31 7.48
C PRO A 175 22.15 -25.51 8.36
N LEU A 176 20.87 -25.91 8.36
CA LEU A 176 20.44 -27.13 9.05
C LEU A 176 20.41 -28.35 8.13
N GLY A 177 20.37 -28.15 6.82
CA GLY A 177 20.28 -29.23 5.83
C GLY A 177 21.61 -29.63 5.19
N VAL A 178 21.54 -30.40 4.12
CA VAL A 178 22.71 -30.80 3.33
C VAL A 178 23.20 -29.64 2.48
N GLY A 179 24.52 -29.50 2.35
CA GLY A 179 25.13 -28.58 1.38
C GLY A 179 26.06 -29.34 0.46
N ILE A 180 25.69 -29.49 -0.81
CA ILE A 180 26.57 -30.07 -1.84
C ILE A 180 26.81 -29.03 -2.91
N LYS A 181 28.08 -28.70 -3.15
CA LYS A 181 28.54 -27.78 -4.20
C LYS A 181 29.48 -28.49 -5.15
N ASP A 182 29.11 -28.53 -6.43
CA ASP A 182 29.91 -29.15 -7.49
C ASP A 182 30.36 -30.59 -7.15
N GLY A 183 29.46 -31.38 -6.57
CA GLY A 183 29.72 -32.76 -6.11
C GLY A 183 30.45 -32.89 -4.76
N THR A 184 30.94 -31.78 -4.19
CA THR A 184 31.62 -31.78 -2.90
C THR A 184 30.62 -31.58 -1.76
N LEU A 185 30.64 -32.48 -0.78
CA LEU A 185 29.84 -32.34 0.44
C LEU A 185 30.47 -31.28 1.35
N LEU A 186 29.86 -30.11 1.42
CA LEU A 186 30.27 -29.03 2.33
C LEU A 186 29.71 -29.24 3.73
N GLN A 187 28.51 -29.79 3.80
CA GLN A 187 27.80 -30.04 5.05
C GLN A 187 26.90 -31.26 4.90
N SER A 188 26.94 -32.20 5.86
CA SER A 188 26.12 -33.42 5.80
C SER A 188 24.62 -33.11 5.86
N PRO A 189 23.71 -34.01 5.43
CA PRO A 189 22.30 -33.92 5.81
C PRO A 189 22.13 -34.10 7.33
N ASP A 190 21.02 -33.59 7.88
CA ASP A 190 20.58 -33.91 9.23
C ASP A 190 19.94 -35.31 9.27
N THR A 191 19.98 -35.99 10.42
CA THR A 191 19.47 -37.36 10.59
C THR A 191 17.96 -37.42 10.77
N SER A 192 17.31 -36.29 11.03
CA SER A 192 15.86 -36.17 11.11
C SER A 192 15.20 -36.50 9.76
N PRO A 193 14.14 -37.32 9.75
CA PRO A 193 13.41 -37.66 8.53
C PRO A 193 12.88 -36.45 7.75
N THR A 194 12.60 -35.32 8.43
CA THR A 194 12.14 -34.08 7.78
C THR A 194 13.18 -33.58 6.79
N TRP A 195 14.39 -33.29 7.29
CA TRP A 195 15.50 -32.78 6.49
C TRP A 195 16.02 -33.84 5.53
N GLN A 196 16.01 -35.11 5.92
CA GLN A 196 16.49 -36.17 5.05
C GLN A 196 15.68 -36.31 3.76
N LYS A 197 14.41 -35.89 3.70
CA LYS A 197 13.50 -36.12 2.55
C LYS A 197 13.19 -34.89 1.71
N SER A 198 13.65 -33.72 2.12
CA SER A 198 13.24 -32.42 1.60
C SER A 198 14.34 -31.72 0.79
N ALA A 199 15.28 -32.46 0.22
CA ALA A 199 16.39 -31.87 -0.53
C ALA A 199 15.97 -31.54 -1.96
N ALA A 200 16.27 -30.33 -2.41
CA ALA A 200 16.31 -29.98 -3.82
C ALA A 200 17.64 -30.47 -4.39
N ILE A 201 17.58 -31.36 -5.37
CA ILE A 201 18.73 -32.11 -5.90
C ILE A 201 18.86 -31.82 -7.38
N ILE A 202 20.06 -31.43 -7.79
CA ILE A 202 20.49 -31.33 -9.19
C ILE A 202 21.54 -32.41 -9.44
N THR A 203 21.26 -33.23 -10.43
CA THR A 203 22.14 -34.31 -10.88
C THR A 203 23.18 -33.81 -11.90
N PRO A 204 24.30 -34.53 -12.12
CA PRO A 204 25.33 -34.11 -13.07
C PRO A 204 24.86 -33.88 -14.51
N ASP A 205 23.81 -34.58 -14.95
CA ASP A 205 23.12 -34.41 -16.24
C ASP A 205 22.14 -33.22 -16.28
N GLY A 206 22.04 -32.46 -15.18
CA GLY A 206 21.27 -31.22 -15.12
C GLY A 206 19.79 -31.41 -14.81
N LEU A 207 19.36 -32.62 -14.47
CA LEU A 207 17.97 -32.89 -14.07
C LEU A 207 17.75 -32.56 -12.59
N GLY A 208 16.62 -31.90 -12.33
CA GLY A 208 16.21 -31.52 -10.99
C GLY A 208 15.16 -32.45 -10.38
N SER A 209 15.23 -32.64 -9.06
CA SER A 209 14.25 -33.40 -8.29
C SER A 209 14.16 -32.94 -6.84
N ILE A 210 13.06 -33.29 -6.16
CA ILE A 210 12.95 -33.20 -4.71
C ILE A 210 13.02 -34.62 -4.14
N GLY A 211 13.88 -34.87 -3.16
CA GLY A 211 14.03 -36.22 -2.62
C GLY A 211 14.99 -36.35 -1.45
N SER A 212 15.38 -37.59 -1.18
CA SER A 212 16.21 -37.92 -0.02
C SER A 212 17.70 -37.89 -0.27
N VAL A 213 18.45 -37.34 0.68
CA VAL A 213 19.92 -37.39 0.72
C VAL A 213 20.39 -38.04 2.02
N PHE A 214 21.19 -39.10 1.89
CA PHE A 214 21.71 -39.90 3.01
C PHE A 214 23.20 -39.64 3.21
N PHE A 215 23.64 -39.65 4.47
CA PHE A 215 25.05 -39.57 4.85
C PHE A 215 25.58 -40.93 5.28
N THR A 216 26.80 -41.24 4.85
CA THR A 216 27.58 -42.36 5.40
C THR A 216 28.99 -41.86 5.66
N GLY A 217 29.50 -42.04 6.88
CA GLY A 217 30.85 -41.65 7.24
C GLY A 217 31.51 -42.61 8.24
N THR A 218 32.82 -42.77 8.13
CA THR A 218 33.64 -43.66 8.96
C THR A 218 34.93 -42.96 9.37
N ILE A 219 35.37 -43.21 10.60
CA ILE A 219 36.63 -42.73 11.17
C ILE A 219 37.54 -43.94 11.31
N ALA A 220 38.70 -43.94 10.67
CA ALA A 220 39.75 -44.92 10.91
C ALA A 220 40.57 -44.48 12.13
N LEU A 221 40.68 -45.37 13.11
CA LEU A 221 41.39 -45.17 14.37
C LEU A 221 42.61 -46.11 14.45
N PRO A 222 43.57 -45.86 15.35
CA PRO A 222 44.73 -46.72 15.54
C PRO A 222 44.38 -48.19 15.80
N GLY A 223 45.19 -49.11 15.24
CA GLY A 223 45.05 -50.54 15.45
C GLY A 223 43.89 -51.20 14.69
N GLU A 224 43.63 -50.75 13.46
CA GLU A 224 42.56 -51.27 12.57
C GLU A 224 41.14 -51.12 13.13
N LYS A 225 40.94 -50.19 14.08
CA LYS A 225 39.64 -49.88 14.65
C LYS A 225 38.91 -48.84 13.79
N THR A 226 37.58 -48.89 13.79
CA THR A 226 36.74 -47.91 13.11
C THR A 226 35.66 -47.37 14.04
N ALA A 227 35.32 -46.09 13.91
CA ALA A 227 34.16 -45.48 14.53
C ALA A 227 33.22 -44.87 13.47
N SER A 228 31.95 -44.68 13.83
CA SER A 228 30.99 -44.00 12.95
C SER A 228 31.23 -42.50 12.98
N LEU A 229 31.26 -41.87 11.81
CA LEU A 229 31.17 -40.42 11.69
C LEU A 229 29.68 -40.06 11.52
N ALA A 230 29.16 -39.22 12.40
CA ALA A 230 27.74 -38.85 12.44
C ALA A 230 27.42 -37.68 11.49
N GLY A 231 28.39 -36.80 11.22
CA GLY A 231 28.18 -35.62 10.39
C GLY A 231 29.47 -34.90 10.05
N VAL A 232 29.32 -33.88 9.19
CA VAL A 232 30.38 -32.94 8.83
C VAL A 232 29.80 -31.53 8.82
N ASN A 233 30.48 -30.60 9.50
CA ASN A 233 30.18 -29.16 9.58
C ASN A 233 28.74 -28.79 10.02
N LYS A 234 28.15 -29.50 10.98
CA LYS A 234 26.84 -29.20 11.55
C LYS A 234 26.92 -28.37 12.84
N PRO A 235 25.89 -27.54 13.08
CA PRO A 235 25.70 -26.88 14.37
C PRO A 235 25.14 -27.82 15.45
N THR A 236 24.72 -29.05 15.09
CA THR A 236 24.07 -30.01 15.99
C THR A 236 24.64 -31.41 15.83
N LEU A 237 25.14 -31.97 16.93
CA LEU A 237 25.67 -33.34 16.98
C LEU A 237 24.70 -34.28 17.73
N PRO A 238 24.31 -35.42 17.15
CA PRO A 238 23.49 -36.43 17.84
C PRO A 238 24.14 -36.97 19.12
N THR A 239 23.33 -37.38 20.09
CA THR A 239 23.79 -38.07 21.31
C THR A 239 24.72 -39.24 20.96
N ASP A 240 25.81 -39.37 21.73
CA ASP A 240 26.87 -40.37 21.54
C ASP A 240 27.66 -40.26 20.22
N GLY A 241 27.40 -39.22 19.41
CA GLY A 241 27.99 -39.04 18.09
C GLY A 241 29.40 -38.42 18.09
N ILE A 242 30.08 -38.57 16.95
CA ILE A 242 31.31 -37.89 16.58
C ILE A 242 31.10 -37.19 15.24
N GLU A 243 31.54 -35.95 15.12
CA GLU A 243 31.43 -35.14 13.91
C GLU A 243 32.77 -34.51 13.54
N ALA A 244 33.00 -34.34 12.23
CA ALA A 244 34.16 -33.65 11.71
C ALA A 244 33.84 -32.20 11.33
N PHE A 245 34.68 -31.28 11.81
CA PHE A 245 34.75 -29.91 11.35
C PHE A 245 35.96 -29.78 10.43
N THR A 246 35.70 -29.26 9.23
CA THR A 246 36.71 -29.02 8.18
C THR A 246 37.08 -27.53 8.14
N PRO A 247 38.08 -27.12 7.35
CA PRO A 247 38.38 -25.70 7.11
C PRO A 247 37.18 -24.87 6.64
N LEU A 248 36.17 -25.51 6.05
CA LEU A 248 34.95 -24.84 5.61
C LEU A 248 34.03 -24.41 6.77
N TRP A 249 34.18 -24.94 7.99
CA TRP A 249 33.36 -24.52 9.13
C TRP A 249 33.53 -23.03 9.43
N GLY A 250 34.77 -22.55 9.44
CA GLY A 250 35.14 -21.20 9.88
C GLY A 250 35.53 -21.17 11.35
N SER A 251 35.52 -19.98 11.94
CA SER A 251 36.02 -19.73 13.29
C SER A 251 34.97 -19.86 14.40
N TYR A 252 33.70 -20.07 14.05
CA TYR A 252 32.61 -20.17 15.02
C TYR A 252 32.85 -21.32 16.02
N CYS A 253 32.37 -21.16 17.25
CA CYS A 253 32.59 -22.16 18.29
C CYS A 253 31.94 -23.50 17.91
N ARG A 254 32.75 -24.56 17.85
CA ARG A 254 32.28 -25.94 17.65
C ARG A 254 31.52 -26.46 18.87
N CYS A 255 31.64 -25.78 20.01
CA CYS A 255 30.86 -26.05 21.21
C CYS A 255 29.34 -25.98 21.01
N ARG A 256 28.87 -25.28 19.97
CA ARG A 256 27.45 -25.27 19.59
C ARG A 256 26.91 -26.69 19.36
N ALA A 257 27.68 -27.53 18.66
CA ALA A 257 27.32 -28.91 18.36
C ALA A 257 27.18 -29.80 19.61
N THR A 258 27.85 -29.45 20.71
CA THR A 258 27.86 -30.21 21.95
C THR A 258 26.99 -29.61 23.05
N THR A 259 26.09 -28.68 22.71
CA THR A 259 25.18 -28.04 23.68
C THR A 259 24.37 -29.11 24.44
N GLY A 260 24.46 -29.10 25.77
CA GLY A 260 23.75 -30.05 26.63
C GLY A 260 24.40 -31.43 26.78
N ALA A 261 25.60 -31.65 26.24
CA ALA A 261 26.35 -32.91 26.43
C ALA A 261 26.92 -33.02 27.86
N ALA A 262 27.01 -34.25 28.38
CA ALA A 262 27.62 -34.49 29.69
C ALA A 262 29.14 -34.60 29.61
N LYS A 263 29.65 -35.07 28.47
CA LYS A 263 31.09 -35.15 28.15
C LYS A 263 31.35 -34.63 26.75
N VAL A 264 32.49 -33.98 26.56
CA VAL A 264 32.96 -33.46 25.28
C VAL A 264 34.42 -33.82 25.09
N ALA A 265 34.82 -34.15 23.87
CA ALA A 265 36.22 -34.24 23.49
C ALA A 265 36.41 -33.66 22.09
N GLU A 266 37.52 -32.96 21.88
CA GLU A 266 37.94 -32.41 20.60
C GLU A 266 39.32 -32.99 20.23
N VAL A 267 39.46 -33.47 19.00
CA VAL A 267 40.71 -34.01 18.47
C VAL A 267 41.06 -33.29 17.18
N GLU A 268 42.20 -32.62 17.17
CA GLU A 268 42.75 -31.95 16.01
C GLU A 268 43.65 -32.92 15.24
N VAL A 269 43.43 -33.04 13.93
CA VAL A 269 44.17 -33.93 13.04
C VAL A 269 44.75 -33.13 11.88
N VAL A 270 46.07 -33.15 11.73
CA VAL A 270 46.81 -32.46 10.66
C VAL A 270 47.70 -33.47 9.94
N GLY A 271 47.65 -33.50 8.61
CA GLY A 271 48.43 -34.47 7.82
C GLY A 271 48.11 -35.93 8.16
N GLY A 272 46.87 -36.22 8.59
CA GLY A 272 46.41 -37.56 8.98
C GLY A 272 46.91 -38.03 10.36
N ARG A 273 47.45 -37.13 11.20
CA ARG A 273 47.90 -37.43 12.56
C ARG A 273 47.29 -36.50 13.59
N VAL A 274 46.99 -37.03 14.76
CA VAL A 274 46.50 -36.23 15.89
C VAL A 274 47.59 -35.25 16.34
N THR A 275 47.26 -33.95 16.37
CA THR A 275 48.13 -32.87 16.88
C THR A 275 47.70 -32.37 18.25
N ALA A 276 46.42 -32.49 18.59
CA ALA A 276 45.89 -32.11 19.90
C ALA A 276 44.66 -32.95 20.28
N VAL A 277 44.50 -33.20 21.58
CA VAL A 277 43.30 -33.78 22.19
C VAL A 277 42.90 -32.87 23.35
N ARG A 278 41.63 -32.47 23.40
CA ARG A 278 41.07 -31.53 24.38
C ARG A 278 39.79 -32.11 24.96
N ASP A 279 39.47 -31.77 26.20
CA ASP A 279 38.26 -32.20 26.93
C ASP A 279 37.07 -31.24 26.76
N SER A 280 37.21 -30.28 25.84
CA SER A 280 36.19 -29.29 25.51
C SER A 280 36.28 -28.95 24.02
N ALA A 281 35.13 -28.62 23.43
CA ALA A 281 35.06 -28.16 22.06
C ALA A 281 35.55 -26.71 21.96
N GLY A 282 36.45 -26.46 21.01
CA GLY A 282 37.10 -25.17 20.81
C GLY A 282 36.36 -24.25 19.84
N SER A 283 37.02 -23.13 19.57
CA SER A 283 36.67 -22.16 18.51
C SER A 283 37.90 -21.90 17.64
N GLY A 284 37.77 -21.06 16.63
CA GLY A 284 38.87 -20.71 15.73
C GLY A 284 38.98 -21.62 14.51
N GLU A 285 39.84 -21.20 13.57
CA GLU A 285 40.02 -21.86 12.27
C GLU A 285 40.46 -23.32 12.42
N VAL A 286 39.95 -24.17 11.53
CA VAL A 286 40.42 -25.55 11.37
C VAL A 286 41.63 -25.55 10.42
N PRO A 287 42.73 -26.26 10.73
CA PRO A 287 43.93 -26.31 9.89
C PRO A 287 43.62 -26.70 8.43
N SER A 288 44.19 -25.97 7.46
CA SER A 288 43.86 -26.12 6.03
C SER A 288 44.15 -27.51 5.45
N ASP A 289 45.11 -28.23 6.03
CA ASP A 289 45.54 -29.59 5.68
C ASP A 289 45.06 -30.62 6.72
N GLY A 290 43.97 -30.32 7.43
CA GLY A 290 43.46 -31.12 8.54
C GLY A 290 41.95 -31.03 8.74
N PHE A 291 41.51 -31.63 9.85
CA PHE A 291 40.14 -31.57 10.34
C PHE A 291 40.15 -31.66 11.88
N VAL A 292 39.03 -31.29 12.49
CA VAL A 292 38.80 -31.43 13.92
C VAL A 292 37.64 -32.39 14.14
N LEU A 293 37.84 -33.45 14.93
CA LEU A 293 36.76 -34.30 15.40
C LEU A 293 36.23 -33.78 16.72
N VAL A 294 34.91 -33.63 16.84
CA VAL A 294 34.24 -33.31 18.09
C VAL A 294 33.29 -34.45 18.43
N GLY A 295 33.42 -34.98 19.64
CA GLY A 295 32.59 -36.06 20.15
C GLY A 295 31.84 -35.60 21.38
N ARG A 296 30.62 -36.11 21.56
CA ARG A 296 29.83 -35.95 22.80
C ARG A 296 29.51 -37.30 23.42
N ASP A 297 29.42 -37.32 24.74
CA ASP A 297 29.02 -38.49 25.52
C ASP A 297 29.89 -39.71 25.17
N ALA A 298 29.35 -40.84 24.67
CA ALA A 298 30.19 -41.98 24.29
C ALA A 298 31.16 -41.69 23.11
N GLY A 299 30.81 -40.75 22.24
CA GLY A 299 31.70 -40.26 21.19
C GLY A 299 32.90 -39.51 21.75
N ALA A 300 32.71 -38.76 22.85
CA ALA A 300 33.80 -38.10 23.57
C ALA A 300 34.75 -39.12 24.20
N ASP A 301 34.21 -40.18 24.83
CA ASP A 301 35.02 -41.26 25.41
C ASP A 301 35.88 -41.97 24.34
N THR A 302 35.34 -42.13 23.13
CA THR A 302 36.07 -42.70 21.99
C THR A 302 37.24 -41.81 21.56
N LEU A 303 37.02 -40.50 21.46
CA LEU A 303 38.04 -39.55 21.04
C LEU A 303 39.11 -39.28 22.12
N ALA A 304 38.72 -39.28 23.40
CA ALA A 304 39.63 -39.07 24.53
C ALA A 304 40.68 -40.20 24.69
N ALA A 305 40.46 -41.35 24.05
CA ALA A 305 41.41 -42.45 24.02
C ALA A 305 42.57 -42.25 23.02
N LEU A 306 42.50 -41.22 22.16
CA LEU A 306 43.56 -40.89 21.20
C LEU A 306 44.70 -40.12 21.86
N THR A 307 45.89 -40.24 21.28
CA THR A 307 47.11 -39.55 21.71
C THR A 307 47.77 -38.82 20.54
N VAL A 308 48.54 -37.78 20.85
CA VAL A 308 49.27 -37.02 19.83
C VAL A 308 50.19 -37.95 19.03
N GLY A 309 50.09 -37.90 17.71
CA GLY A 309 50.82 -38.72 16.75
C GLY A 309 50.03 -39.89 16.17
N ASP A 310 48.89 -40.27 16.76
CA ASP A 310 48.04 -41.35 16.30
C ASP A 310 47.53 -41.11 14.86
N PRO A 311 47.56 -42.12 13.97
CA PRO A 311 47.00 -42.00 12.63
C PRO A 311 45.47 -41.99 12.68
N VAL A 312 44.86 -40.96 12.12
CA VAL A 312 43.40 -40.81 12.02
C VAL A 312 43.03 -40.29 10.64
N SER A 313 42.05 -40.92 10.01
CA SER A 313 41.47 -40.47 8.73
C SER A 313 39.96 -40.62 8.75
N ILE A 314 39.28 -39.79 7.98
CA ILE A 314 37.83 -39.86 7.78
C ILE A 314 37.52 -40.16 6.32
N ASP A 315 36.49 -40.98 6.10
CA ASP A 315 35.88 -41.20 4.80
C ASP A 315 34.38 -40.94 4.91
N TYR A 316 33.81 -40.16 4.00
CA TYR A 316 32.40 -39.84 4.02
C TYR A 316 31.86 -39.49 2.64
N ARG A 317 30.57 -39.73 2.44
CA ARG A 317 29.84 -39.38 1.21
C ARG A 317 28.37 -39.12 1.48
N ALA A 318 27.76 -38.37 0.57
CA ALA A 318 26.32 -38.21 0.48
C ALA A 318 25.79 -38.87 -0.78
N ARG A 319 24.59 -39.48 -0.71
CA ARG A 319 23.96 -40.17 -1.83
C ARG A 319 22.45 -40.04 -1.83
N THR A 320 21.84 -40.15 -2.99
CA THR A 320 20.37 -40.24 -3.11
C THR A 320 19.85 -41.63 -2.72
N ALA A 321 18.53 -41.79 -2.60
CA ALA A 321 17.90 -43.09 -2.34
C ALA A 321 18.26 -44.14 -3.40
N ASP A 322 18.36 -43.72 -4.67
CA ASP A 322 18.70 -44.57 -5.81
C ASP A 322 20.21 -44.61 -6.11
N ASP A 323 21.04 -44.16 -5.17
CA ASP A 323 22.51 -44.12 -5.28
C ASP A 323 23.05 -43.30 -6.47
N LYS A 324 22.27 -42.33 -6.95
CA LYS A 324 22.73 -41.35 -7.96
C LYS A 324 23.68 -40.34 -7.36
N GLU A 325 24.66 -39.92 -8.17
CA GLU A 325 25.53 -38.78 -7.88
C GLU A 325 24.74 -37.48 -7.79
N ILE A 326 25.19 -36.58 -6.91
CA ILE A 326 24.57 -35.29 -6.67
C ILE A 326 25.58 -34.21 -7.04
N ARG A 327 25.23 -33.33 -7.96
CA ARG A 327 26.08 -32.17 -8.30
C ARG A 327 25.82 -31.01 -7.34
N THR A 328 24.56 -30.72 -7.07
CA THR A 328 24.15 -29.64 -6.17
C THR A 328 22.97 -30.11 -5.36
N ALA A 329 23.01 -29.87 -4.06
CA ALA A 329 21.85 -30.06 -3.20
C ALA A 329 21.83 -29.08 -2.05
N LEU A 330 20.62 -28.66 -1.73
CA LEU A 330 20.27 -27.96 -0.50
C LEU A 330 18.89 -28.41 -0.02
N ASN A 331 18.51 -28.04 1.20
CA ASN A 331 17.27 -28.49 1.83
C ASN A 331 16.21 -27.41 1.90
N GLY A 332 14.99 -27.79 1.50
CA GLY A 332 13.80 -27.21 2.10
C GLY A 332 13.41 -27.93 3.39
N ARG A 333 12.21 -27.64 3.91
CA ARG A 333 11.65 -28.31 5.10
C ARG A 333 10.32 -28.99 4.82
N GLN A 334 9.32 -28.24 4.36
CA GLN A 334 7.99 -28.78 4.07
C GLN A 334 7.86 -29.17 2.60
N LEU A 335 7.50 -30.42 2.33
CA LEU A 335 7.10 -30.83 0.98
C LEU A 335 5.78 -30.14 0.63
N LEU A 336 5.79 -29.37 -0.45
CA LEU A 336 4.65 -28.60 -0.93
C LEU A 336 3.86 -29.36 -1.99
N VAL A 337 4.55 -30.02 -2.91
CA VAL A 337 3.92 -30.79 -3.98
C VAL A 337 4.58 -32.16 -4.04
N VAL A 338 3.77 -33.21 -4.10
CA VAL A 338 4.23 -34.59 -4.28
C VAL A 338 3.41 -35.20 -5.41
N ASN A 339 4.09 -35.65 -6.46
CA ASN A 339 3.46 -36.26 -7.63
C ASN A 339 2.31 -35.44 -8.24
N GLY A 340 2.53 -34.13 -8.39
CA GLY A 340 1.58 -33.17 -8.97
C GLY A 340 0.41 -32.82 -8.05
N VAL A 341 0.42 -33.29 -6.81
CA VAL A 341 -0.62 -33.03 -5.82
C VAL A 341 -0.07 -32.09 -4.75
N ALA A 342 -0.71 -30.93 -4.60
CA ALA A 342 -0.45 -30.01 -3.50
C ALA A 342 -0.70 -30.71 -2.16
N GLN A 343 0.26 -30.62 -1.25
CA GLN A 343 0.19 -31.16 0.10
C GLN A 343 -0.46 -30.12 1.02
N LYS A 344 -1.22 -30.60 2.00
CA LYS A 344 -1.77 -29.76 3.06
C LYS A 344 -0.88 -29.83 4.28
N ALA A 345 -0.53 -28.68 4.84
CA ALA A 345 0.22 -28.58 6.07
C ALA A 345 -0.57 -29.23 7.22
N SER A 346 0.14 -29.91 8.12
CA SER A 346 -0.49 -30.50 9.32
C SER A 346 -1.07 -29.41 10.23
N ALA A 347 -2.10 -29.75 11.02
CA ALA A 347 -2.68 -28.83 11.99
C ALA A 347 -1.59 -28.26 12.93
N GLY A 348 -1.46 -26.93 12.98
CA GLY A 348 -0.41 -26.22 13.72
C GLY A 348 0.81 -25.78 12.88
N ASN A 349 1.03 -26.36 11.68
CA ASN A 349 2.12 -25.97 10.78
C ASN A 349 1.70 -24.99 9.67
N ASN A 350 0.40 -24.88 9.38
CA ASN A 350 -0.09 -23.76 8.58
C ASN A 350 -0.13 -22.52 9.48
N VAL A 351 0.99 -21.79 9.52
CA VAL A 351 1.13 -20.53 10.24
C VAL A 351 0.46 -19.39 9.45
N PRO A 352 0.20 -18.22 10.07
CA PRO A 352 -0.28 -17.04 9.35
C PRO A 352 0.55 -16.70 8.11
N PRO A 353 -0.03 -15.97 7.14
CA PRO A 353 0.69 -15.44 5.98
C PRO A 353 2.06 -14.88 6.35
N ALA A 354 3.09 -15.35 5.64
CA ALA A 354 4.47 -14.96 5.86
C ALA A 354 5.21 -14.86 4.51
N PRO A 355 6.35 -14.17 4.46
CA PRO A 355 7.24 -14.27 3.30
C PRO A 355 7.69 -15.71 3.09
N ARG A 356 7.74 -16.17 1.84
CA ARG A 356 8.07 -17.56 1.48
C ARG A 356 9.01 -17.62 0.29
N THR A 357 9.91 -18.60 0.33
CA THR A 357 10.68 -19.04 -0.83
C THR A 357 10.38 -20.52 -1.10
N ALA A 358 10.19 -20.89 -2.37
CA ALA A 358 9.97 -22.28 -2.76
C ALA A 358 10.73 -22.65 -4.02
N VAL A 359 11.04 -23.95 -4.13
CA VAL A 359 11.62 -24.57 -5.32
C VAL A 359 10.83 -25.81 -5.72
N GLY A 360 10.63 -25.99 -7.01
CA GLY A 360 9.97 -27.18 -7.56
C GLY A 360 10.46 -27.54 -8.95
N PHE A 361 10.15 -28.75 -9.38
CA PHE A 361 10.58 -29.32 -10.65
C PHE A 361 9.44 -29.97 -11.41
N SER A 362 9.49 -29.96 -12.74
CA SER A 362 8.57 -30.72 -13.59
C SER A 362 8.73 -32.23 -13.40
N ARG A 363 7.76 -33.00 -13.90
CA ARG A 363 7.74 -34.47 -13.76
C ARG A 363 8.99 -35.15 -14.32
N ASP A 364 9.54 -34.61 -15.40
CA ASP A 364 10.76 -35.10 -16.06
C ASP A 364 12.05 -34.44 -15.55
N GLY A 365 11.95 -33.52 -14.58
CA GLY A 365 13.09 -32.80 -14.01
C GLY A 365 13.74 -31.78 -14.95
N THR A 366 13.16 -31.52 -16.13
CA THR A 366 13.73 -30.62 -17.15
C THR A 366 13.39 -29.14 -16.93
N LYS A 367 12.38 -28.85 -16.12
CA LYS A 367 12.02 -27.50 -15.71
C LYS A 367 12.13 -27.34 -14.21
N MET A 368 12.58 -26.16 -13.80
CA MET A 368 12.65 -25.71 -12.43
C MET A 368 11.83 -24.44 -12.25
N PHE A 369 11.16 -24.35 -11.10
CA PHE A 369 10.31 -23.24 -10.71
C PHE A 369 10.81 -22.72 -9.38
N LEU A 370 11.11 -21.42 -9.31
CA LEU A 370 11.40 -20.71 -8.08
C LEU A 370 10.32 -19.67 -7.86
N LEU A 371 9.92 -19.50 -6.60
CA LEU A 371 8.94 -18.51 -6.19
C LEU A 371 9.42 -17.84 -4.91
N ALA A 372 9.42 -16.51 -4.90
CA ALA A 372 9.60 -15.68 -3.71
C ALA A 372 8.33 -14.85 -3.53
N ALA A 373 7.68 -14.96 -2.39
CA ALA A 373 6.51 -14.19 -2.02
C ALA A 373 6.87 -13.26 -0.86
N ASP A 374 6.67 -11.96 -1.06
CA ASP A 374 6.85 -10.98 0.01
C ASP A 374 5.74 -11.13 1.06
N GLY A 375 6.01 -10.70 2.29
CA GLY A 375 5.03 -10.76 3.38
C GLY A 375 5.41 -9.87 4.55
N ARG A 376 4.56 -9.84 5.58
CA ARG A 376 4.71 -8.97 6.78
C ARG A 376 4.78 -7.48 6.45
N GLN A 377 4.19 -7.07 5.33
CA GLN A 377 4.14 -5.69 4.89
C GLN A 377 2.66 -5.34 4.66
N PRO A 378 1.86 -5.04 5.72
CA PRO A 378 0.40 -5.00 5.63
C PRO A 378 -0.21 -4.06 4.58
N ALA A 379 0.53 -3.01 4.19
CA ALA A 379 0.14 -2.07 3.14
C ALA A 379 0.56 -2.51 1.72
N PHE A 380 1.35 -3.59 1.59
CA PHE A 380 1.98 -4.02 0.33
C PHE A 380 1.77 -5.51 0.03
N SER A 381 2.15 -6.41 0.94
CA SER A 381 2.00 -7.87 0.82
C SER A 381 1.95 -8.51 2.21
N ASP A 382 0.91 -9.29 2.49
CA ASP A 382 0.78 -10.02 3.76
C ASP A 382 1.56 -11.35 3.76
N GLY A 383 1.69 -11.97 2.58
CA GLY A 383 2.42 -13.21 2.36
C GLY A 383 1.53 -14.43 2.14
N LEU A 384 2.12 -15.62 2.30
CA LEU A 384 1.48 -16.90 1.98
C LEU A 384 1.49 -17.88 3.15
N GLY A 385 0.37 -18.58 3.31
CA GLY A 385 0.33 -19.86 4.01
C GLY A 385 0.97 -20.98 3.16
N LEU A 386 1.32 -22.11 3.77
CA LEU A 386 2.00 -23.21 3.06
C LEU A 386 1.08 -23.90 2.05
N ASP A 387 -0.21 -24.01 2.36
CA ASP A 387 -1.19 -24.63 1.47
C ASP A 387 -1.35 -23.82 0.18
N GLU A 388 -1.41 -22.49 0.31
CA GLU A 388 -1.50 -21.58 -0.84
C GLU A 388 -0.22 -21.60 -1.66
N LEU A 389 0.93 -21.62 -0.99
CA LEU A 389 2.23 -21.78 -1.64
C LEU A 389 2.30 -23.07 -2.46
N ALA A 390 1.79 -24.19 -1.92
CA ALA A 390 1.71 -25.46 -2.64
C ALA A 390 0.83 -25.38 -3.88
N ASP A 391 -0.35 -24.76 -3.77
CA ASP A 391 -1.27 -24.57 -4.90
C ASP A 391 -0.62 -23.68 -5.99
N MET A 392 0.11 -22.63 -5.61
CA MET A 392 0.86 -21.78 -6.54
C MET A 392 2.02 -22.53 -7.23
N MET A 393 2.72 -23.42 -6.52
CA MET A 393 3.77 -24.24 -7.14
C MET A 393 3.18 -25.21 -8.18
N VAL A 394 1.97 -25.75 -7.95
CA VAL A 394 1.23 -26.53 -8.96
C VAL A 394 0.84 -25.64 -10.15
N GLU A 395 0.36 -24.42 -9.91
CA GLU A 395 0.01 -23.44 -10.97
C GLU A 395 1.20 -23.13 -11.88
N LEU A 396 2.41 -23.00 -11.31
CA LEU A 396 3.65 -22.80 -12.06
C LEU A 396 4.06 -24.04 -12.88
N GLY A 397 3.57 -25.24 -12.52
CA GLY A 397 3.83 -26.49 -13.22
C GLY A 397 4.74 -27.47 -12.47
N ALA A 398 4.96 -27.28 -11.17
CA ALA A 398 5.76 -28.20 -10.36
C ALA A 398 5.04 -29.54 -10.17
N TRP A 399 5.76 -30.63 -10.41
CA TRP A 399 5.35 -31.99 -10.08
C TRP A 399 5.80 -32.40 -8.68
N ASN A 400 6.97 -31.93 -8.25
CA ASN A 400 7.39 -31.97 -6.85
C ASN A 400 7.95 -30.60 -6.46
N ALA A 401 7.67 -30.16 -5.23
CA ALA A 401 8.15 -28.88 -4.71
C ALA A 401 8.36 -28.93 -3.20
N VAL A 402 9.25 -28.08 -2.71
CA VAL A 402 9.57 -27.94 -1.29
C VAL A 402 9.66 -26.46 -0.91
N ASN A 403 9.23 -26.14 0.31
CA ASN A 403 9.39 -24.83 0.93
C ASN A 403 10.83 -24.69 1.43
N LEU A 404 11.50 -23.61 1.01
CA LEU A 404 12.82 -23.18 1.50
C LEU A 404 12.65 -22.28 2.73
N ASP A 405 13.74 -21.72 3.25
CA ASP A 405 13.61 -20.74 4.33
C ASP A 405 12.85 -19.49 3.88
N GLY A 406 12.08 -18.91 4.80
CA GLY A 406 11.19 -17.79 4.52
C GLY A 406 11.39 -16.64 5.50
N GLY A 407 10.35 -15.84 5.72
CA GLY A 407 10.48 -14.64 6.56
C GLY A 407 11.51 -13.66 5.96
N GLY A 408 12.31 -13.02 6.80
CA GLY A 408 13.33 -12.05 6.36
C GLY A 408 14.43 -12.61 5.46
N SER A 409 14.57 -13.93 5.39
CA SER A 409 15.48 -14.61 4.45
C SER A 409 14.97 -14.58 3.01
N THR A 410 13.65 -14.40 2.80
CA THR A 410 13.01 -14.45 1.46
C THR A 410 13.62 -13.39 0.54
N THR A 411 14.45 -13.86 -0.39
CA THR A 411 15.18 -12.99 -1.31
C THR A 411 15.26 -13.64 -2.69
N MET A 412 14.88 -12.91 -3.73
CA MET A 412 15.13 -13.23 -5.12
C MET A 412 15.97 -12.13 -5.76
N VAL A 413 17.03 -12.55 -6.46
CA VAL A 413 17.88 -11.64 -7.23
C VAL A 413 17.96 -12.09 -8.68
N ALA A 414 18.03 -11.14 -9.61
CA ALA A 414 18.23 -11.44 -11.03
C ALA A 414 18.97 -10.29 -11.71
N ARG A 415 19.78 -10.58 -12.74
CA ARG A 415 20.35 -9.55 -13.62
C ARG A 415 19.32 -9.12 -14.66
N LYS A 416 19.38 -7.89 -15.15
CA LYS A 416 18.71 -7.52 -16.42
C LYS A 416 19.54 -7.98 -17.62
N PRO A 417 18.93 -8.15 -18.81
CA PRO A 417 19.68 -8.44 -20.03
C PRO A 417 20.85 -7.47 -20.27
N GLY A 418 22.04 -8.03 -20.46
CA GLY A 418 23.28 -7.28 -20.72
C GLY A 418 23.98 -6.74 -19.48
N GLU A 419 23.36 -6.81 -18.29
CA GLU A 419 24.02 -6.46 -17.04
C GLU A 419 24.90 -7.60 -16.54
N GLN A 420 25.97 -7.25 -15.83
CA GLN A 420 26.89 -8.24 -15.26
C GLN A 420 26.43 -8.72 -13.87
N THR A 421 25.80 -7.84 -13.09
CA THR A 421 25.46 -8.08 -11.69
C THR A 421 23.97 -8.25 -11.50
N VAL A 422 23.60 -9.10 -10.54
CA VAL A 422 22.21 -9.24 -10.08
C VAL A 422 21.78 -8.07 -9.20
N ARG A 423 20.47 -7.87 -9.12
CA ARG A 423 19.81 -6.95 -8.17
C ARG A 423 18.66 -7.67 -7.48
N VAL A 424 18.28 -7.20 -6.29
CA VAL A 424 17.09 -7.68 -5.57
C VAL A 424 15.83 -7.27 -6.34
N GLU A 425 14.96 -8.25 -6.59
CA GLU A 425 13.68 -8.05 -7.28
C GLU A 425 12.50 -7.91 -6.30
N ASN A 426 12.48 -8.67 -5.21
CA ASN A 426 11.43 -8.62 -4.19
C ASN A 426 11.71 -7.56 -3.08
N HIS A 427 10.81 -7.40 -2.12
CA HIS A 427 10.98 -6.50 -0.96
C HIS A 427 11.25 -7.26 0.34
N PRO A 428 12.51 -7.37 0.81
CA PRO A 428 12.85 -8.09 2.04
C PRO A 428 12.07 -7.58 3.27
N SER A 429 11.48 -8.51 4.03
CA SER A 429 10.56 -8.14 5.13
C SER A 429 11.23 -7.49 6.34
N ASP A 430 12.55 -7.61 6.47
CA ASP A 430 13.32 -7.01 7.57
C ASP A 430 13.74 -5.56 7.24
N GLY A 431 13.33 -5.02 6.08
CA GLY A 431 13.72 -3.69 5.58
C GLY A 431 15.04 -3.68 4.80
N SER A 432 15.83 -4.75 4.92
CA SER A 432 17.05 -5.02 4.15
C SER A 432 17.22 -6.54 3.94
N GLU A 433 18.12 -6.94 3.03
CA GLU A 433 18.47 -8.35 2.86
C GLU A 433 19.05 -8.93 4.16
N ARG A 434 18.58 -10.11 4.55
CA ARG A 434 19.17 -10.87 5.67
C ARG A 434 20.47 -11.52 5.25
N HIS A 435 21.34 -11.73 6.24
CA HIS A 435 22.55 -12.53 6.09
C HIS A 435 22.21 -14.03 6.12
N ASP A 436 21.92 -14.59 4.95
CA ASP A 436 21.62 -16.02 4.81
C ASP A 436 22.90 -16.82 4.57
N PRO A 437 22.98 -18.09 5.00
CA PRO A 437 24.21 -18.88 4.84
C PRO A 437 24.37 -19.54 3.49
N ASN A 438 23.28 -19.73 2.74
CA ASN A 438 23.33 -20.36 1.44
C ASN A 438 22.14 -19.97 0.54
N GLY A 439 22.21 -20.40 -0.72
CA GLY A 439 21.16 -20.21 -1.70
C GLY A 439 21.34 -21.07 -2.94
N LEU A 440 20.36 -20.99 -3.86
CA LEU A 440 20.45 -21.59 -5.20
C LEU A 440 20.74 -20.50 -6.21
N GLY A 441 21.89 -20.59 -6.87
CA GLY A 441 22.29 -19.73 -7.98
C GLY A 441 21.99 -20.36 -9.33
N LEU A 442 21.51 -19.57 -10.27
CA LEU A 442 21.41 -19.90 -11.68
C LEU A 442 22.61 -19.32 -12.42
N PHE A 443 23.23 -20.11 -13.29
CA PHE A 443 24.41 -19.74 -14.06
C PHE A 443 24.11 -19.89 -15.54
N ALA A 444 24.18 -18.79 -16.27
CA ALA A 444 24.07 -18.82 -17.72
C ALA A 444 25.26 -19.58 -18.34
N PRO A 445 25.09 -20.22 -19.51
CA PRO A 445 26.22 -20.75 -20.25
C PRO A 445 27.21 -19.63 -20.62
N GLU A 446 28.47 -19.99 -20.88
CA GLU A 446 29.46 -19.03 -21.38
C GLU A 446 28.96 -18.45 -22.70
N GLY A 447 28.71 -17.13 -22.69
CA GLY A 447 28.22 -16.41 -23.84
C GLY A 447 29.34 -16.02 -24.78
N SER A 448 29.02 -15.87 -26.07
CA SER A 448 29.99 -15.48 -27.07
C SER A 448 30.54 -14.07 -26.89
N GLY A 449 29.90 -13.24 -26.06
CA GLY A 449 30.16 -11.80 -25.95
C GLY A 449 29.85 -11.03 -27.23
N ARG A 450 29.30 -11.71 -28.26
CA ARG A 450 28.93 -11.10 -29.53
C ARG A 450 27.55 -10.50 -29.37
N LEU A 451 27.46 -9.21 -29.69
CA LEU A 451 26.22 -8.47 -29.62
C LEU A 451 25.10 -9.17 -30.40
N ARG A 452 24.02 -9.53 -29.69
CA ARG A 452 22.82 -10.18 -30.20
C ARG A 452 21.59 -9.28 -30.13
N GLY A 453 21.50 -8.45 -29.09
CA GLY A 453 20.43 -7.50 -28.89
C GLY A 453 20.84 -6.31 -28.03
N LEU A 454 19.98 -5.31 -27.98
CA LEU A 454 20.11 -4.15 -27.08
C LEU A 454 18.89 -4.13 -26.17
N TRP A 455 19.10 -4.06 -24.85
CA TRP A 455 18.05 -3.84 -23.87
C TRP A 455 17.87 -2.33 -23.67
N VAL A 456 16.73 -1.79 -24.11
CA VAL A 456 16.48 -0.35 -24.12
C VAL A 456 15.37 -0.01 -23.13
N GLU A 457 15.67 0.87 -22.18
CA GLU A 457 14.72 1.29 -21.13
C GLU A 457 15.07 2.68 -20.58
N PRO A 458 14.12 3.37 -19.92
CA PRO A 458 14.43 4.52 -19.07
C PRO A 458 15.45 4.18 -17.98
N THR A 459 16.34 5.13 -17.66
CA THR A 459 17.26 4.99 -16.52
C THR A 459 16.50 4.94 -15.18
N LEU A 460 15.40 5.70 -15.06
CA LEU A 460 14.50 5.62 -13.92
C LEU A 460 13.76 4.28 -13.92
N ASP A 461 13.99 3.44 -12.90
CA ASP A 461 13.31 2.15 -12.75
C ASP A 461 11.83 2.36 -12.38
N PRO A 462 10.84 1.88 -13.17
CA PRO A 462 9.41 2.07 -12.87
C PRO A 462 8.98 1.60 -11.48
N GLU A 463 9.58 0.55 -10.94
CA GLU A 463 9.21 0.00 -9.61
C GLU A 463 9.76 0.84 -8.45
N ARG A 464 10.82 1.60 -8.71
CA ARG A 464 11.51 2.39 -7.68
C ARG A 464 11.31 3.89 -7.83
N ALA A 465 11.04 4.37 -9.03
CA ALA A 465 10.92 5.77 -9.35
C ALA A 465 9.71 6.42 -8.66
N ALA A 466 9.77 7.73 -8.57
CA ALA A 466 8.70 8.55 -8.03
C ALA A 466 7.41 8.44 -8.87
N GLY A 467 6.29 8.14 -8.21
CA GLY A 467 4.96 7.98 -8.83
C GLY A 467 3.89 8.86 -8.19
N SER A 468 2.81 9.14 -8.93
CA SER A 468 1.64 9.91 -8.48
C SER A 468 0.67 9.11 -7.59
N SER A 469 0.99 7.85 -7.36
CA SER A 469 0.28 6.91 -6.50
C SER A 469 1.26 6.40 -5.44
N ALA A 470 0.75 6.06 -4.25
CA ALA A 470 1.53 5.43 -3.19
C ALA A 470 1.97 3.98 -3.53
N VAL A 471 1.64 3.49 -4.72
CA VAL A 471 1.87 2.11 -5.16
C VAL A 471 2.46 2.12 -6.57
N ALA A 472 3.53 1.34 -6.72
CA ALA A 472 4.24 1.11 -7.97
C ALA A 472 3.33 0.54 -9.09
N PRO A 473 3.71 0.69 -10.38
CA PRO A 473 4.91 1.37 -10.86
C PRO A 473 4.66 2.85 -11.23
N ALA A 474 5.70 3.66 -11.10
CA ALA A 474 5.79 4.98 -11.70
C ALA A 474 5.78 4.90 -13.23
N ARG A 475 5.66 6.07 -13.89
CA ARG A 475 5.53 6.18 -15.35
C ARG A 475 6.71 6.88 -16.04
N PRO A 476 7.95 6.36 -15.93
CA PRO A 476 9.11 6.93 -16.61
C PRO A 476 9.05 6.74 -18.15
N ASP A 477 8.09 5.95 -18.64
CA ASP A 477 7.69 5.88 -20.06
C ASP A 477 7.08 7.20 -20.58
N ARG A 478 6.77 8.15 -19.69
CA ARG A 478 6.16 9.44 -20.02
C ARG A 478 7.16 10.59 -19.87
N VAL A 479 7.00 11.63 -20.70
CA VAL A 479 7.83 12.85 -20.68
C VAL A 479 7.02 14.06 -21.20
N PHE A 480 7.30 15.27 -20.71
CA PHE A 480 6.63 16.49 -21.16
C PHE A 480 7.37 17.16 -22.33
N PRO A 481 6.67 17.86 -23.26
CA PRO A 481 7.30 18.66 -24.30
C PRO A 481 8.33 19.64 -23.71
N GLY A 482 9.51 19.74 -24.31
CA GLY A 482 10.62 20.57 -23.84
C GLY A 482 11.46 19.97 -22.71
N LEU A 483 11.10 18.79 -22.19
CA LEU A 483 11.85 18.04 -21.20
C LEU A 483 12.57 16.83 -21.81
N THR A 484 13.38 16.19 -20.99
CA THR A 484 14.21 15.06 -21.38
C THR A 484 13.82 13.78 -20.68
N ARG A 485 14.19 12.66 -21.30
CA ARG A 485 14.16 11.33 -20.68
C ARG A 485 15.46 10.63 -21.01
N ARG A 486 16.20 10.19 -19.99
CA ARG A 486 17.44 9.43 -20.20
C ARG A 486 17.13 7.96 -20.42
N LEU A 487 17.72 7.38 -21.45
CA LEU A 487 17.58 5.98 -21.80
C LEU A 487 18.94 5.28 -21.70
N THR A 488 18.89 3.99 -21.37
CA THR A 488 20.04 3.08 -21.48
C THR A 488 19.81 2.12 -22.64
N ALA A 489 20.90 1.66 -23.26
CA ALA A 489 20.88 0.62 -24.28
C ALA A 489 22.01 -0.37 -23.97
N THR A 490 21.69 -1.39 -23.17
CA THR A 490 22.66 -2.37 -22.70
C THR A 490 22.79 -3.49 -23.72
N GLY A 491 23.98 -3.67 -24.30
CA GLY A 491 24.27 -4.74 -25.23
C GLY A 491 24.27 -6.11 -24.56
N TYR A 492 23.61 -7.08 -25.19
CA TYR A 492 23.59 -8.46 -24.71
C TYR A 492 23.84 -9.49 -25.80
N ASP A 493 24.41 -10.64 -25.43
CA ASP A 493 24.68 -11.77 -26.32
C ASP A 493 23.56 -12.83 -26.32
N GLU A 494 23.74 -13.98 -26.97
CA GLU A 494 22.74 -15.05 -27.00
C GLU A 494 22.38 -15.64 -25.64
N THR A 495 23.16 -15.33 -24.59
CA THR A 495 22.93 -15.75 -23.20
C THR A 495 22.29 -14.65 -22.34
N TYR A 496 21.95 -13.51 -22.95
CA TYR A 496 21.58 -12.27 -22.26
C TYR A 496 22.70 -11.74 -21.34
N GLY A 497 23.94 -12.21 -21.52
CA GLY A 497 25.12 -11.70 -20.82
C GLY A 497 25.63 -10.41 -21.45
N PRO A 498 26.53 -9.67 -20.77
CA PRO A 498 27.07 -8.41 -21.29
C PRO A 498 27.78 -8.61 -22.63
N ALA A 499 27.41 -7.78 -23.61
CA ALA A 499 28.11 -7.70 -24.89
C ALA A 499 28.50 -6.25 -25.17
N ALA A 500 29.74 -6.04 -25.61
CA ALA A 500 30.20 -4.71 -25.97
C ALA A 500 29.34 -4.15 -27.12
N SER A 501 28.82 -2.95 -26.91
CA SER A 501 28.03 -2.22 -27.90
C SER A 501 28.41 -0.75 -27.89
N THR A 502 28.37 -0.11 -29.06
CA THR A 502 28.45 1.34 -29.21
C THR A 502 27.13 1.82 -29.83
N PRO A 503 26.04 1.85 -29.03
CA PRO A 503 24.71 2.10 -29.56
C PRO A 503 24.64 3.48 -30.20
N ARG A 504 24.03 3.53 -31.38
CA ARG A 504 23.54 4.74 -32.02
C ARG A 504 22.03 4.78 -31.85
N TRP A 505 21.49 5.99 -31.87
CA TRP A 505 20.10 6.20 -31.52
C TRP A 505 19.34 6.79 -32.71
N ARG A 506 18.06 6.42 -32.81
CA ARG A 506 17.09 7.08 -33.70
C ARG A 506 15.70 7.03 -33.09
N THR A 507 14.88 8.03 -33.39
CA THR A 507 13.44 7.96 -33.15
C THR A 507 12.74 7.46 -34.42
N SER A 508 11.75 6.59 -34.28
CA SER A 508 10.88 6.13 -35.35
C SER A 508 9.41 6.22 -34.93
N GLY A 509 8.50 6.32 -35.91
CA GLY A 509 7.05 6.31 -35.65
C GLY A 509 6.48 7.55 -34.93
N GLY A 510 7.25 8.64 -34.83
CA GLY A 510 6.85 9.85 -34.09
C GLY A 510 7.97 10.89 -33.98
N SER A 511 8.69 11.17 -35.07
CA SER A 511 9.81 12.15 -35.07
C SER A 511 9.38 13.55 -34.65
N ASP A 512 8.12 13.90 -34.87
CA ASP A 512 7.55 15.16 -34.42
C ASP A 512 7.40 15.19 -32.90
N ALA A 513 7.14 14.03 -32.27
CA ALA A 513 6.99 13.92 -30.82
C ALA A 513 8.30 14.18 -30.09
N GLY A 514 9.44 13.74 -30.65
CA GLY A 514 10.75 14.08 -30.10
C GLY A 514 11.89 13.35 -30.79
N THR A 515 13.11 13.70 -30.39
CA THR A 515 14.34 13.10 -30.93
C THR A 515 15.29 12.68 -29.84
N VAL A 516 15.82 11.46 -29.96
CA VAL A 516 16.94 11.00 -29.15
C VAL A 516 18.26 11.52 -29.71
N ASP A 517 19.14 12.01 -28.83
CA ASP A 517 20.49 12.46 -29.19
C ASP A 517 21.50 11.30 -29.19
N ARG A 518 22.79 11.63 -29.36
CA ARG A 518 23.87 10.62 -29.44
C ARG A 518 24.20 10.01 -28.08
N GLU A 519 23.78 10.64 -26.98
CA GLU A 519 23.96 10.19 -25.59
C GLU A 519 22.81 9.29 -25.10
N GLY A 520 21.78 9.07 -25.91
CA GLY A 520 20.59 8.34 -25.48
C GLY A 520 19.63 9.18 -24.64
N VAL A 521 19.72 10.51 -24.71
CA VAL A 521 18.76 11.41 -24.09
C VAL A 521 17.68 11.74 -25.10
N PHE A 522 16.44 11.37 -24.79
CA PHE A 522 15.28 11.71 -25.59
C PHE A 522 14.82 13.14 -25.27
N HIS A 523 14.80 14.01 -26.28
CA HIS A 523 14.33 15.39 -26.19
C HIS A 523 12.90 15.48 -26.74
N ALA A 524 11.93 15.63 -25.83
CA ALA A 524 10.53 15.72 -26.18
C ALA A 524 10.20 17.08 -26.81
N ARG A 525 9.35 17.09 -27.84
CA ARG A 525 9.00 18.28 -28.63
C ARG A 525 7.50 18.52 -28.72
N THR A 526 6.74 17.54 -29.19
CA THR A 526 5.28 17.65 -29.35
C THR A 526 4.60 16.42 -28.75
N THR A 527 3.35 16.58 -28.31
CA THR A 527 2.57 15.47 -27.75
C THR A 527 2.47 14.34 -28.76
N GLY A 528 2.64 13.10 -28.31
CA GLY A 528 2.51 11.93 -29.17
C GLY A 528 3.32 10.74 -28.70
N ALA A 529 3.06 9.58 -29.28
CA ALA A 529 3.88 8.40 -29.06
C ALA A 529 5.20 8.51 -29.84
N ALA A 530 6.29 8.04 -29.24
CA ALA A 530 7.59 7.93 -29.87
C ALA A 530 8.17 6.53 -29.62
N THR A 531 8.75 5.91 -30.65
CA THR A 531 9.55 4.70 -30.47
C THR A 531 11.02 5.07 -30.58
N VAL A 532 11.75 4.95 -29.47
CA VAL A 532 13.20 5.18 -29.45
C VAL A 532 13.91 3.86 -29.68
N THR A 533 14.74 3.82 -30.72
CA THR A 533 15.49 2.64 -31.13
C THR A 533 16.98 2.89 -30.95
N ALA A 534 17.64 2.04 -30.18
CA ALA A 534 19.08 1.91 -30.19
C ALA A 534 19.49 0.86 -31.22
N TYR A 535 20.58 1.10 -31.93
CA TYR A 535 21.12 0.16 -32.91
C TYR A 535 22.66 0.18 -32.93
N ASP A 536 23.26 -0.97 -33.15
CA ASP A 536 24.69 -1.12 -33.42
C ASP A 536 24.85 -2.14 -34.54
N ARG A 537 25.34 -1.67 -35.69
CA ARG A 537 25.30 -2.40 -36.98
C ARG A 537 23.86 -2.82 -37.31
N ASP A 538 23.60 -4.13 -37.37
CA ASP A 538 22.30 -4.72 -37.73
C ASP A 538 21.47 -5.10 -36.49
N VAL A 539 22.04 -4.95 -35.29
CA VAL A 539 21.38 -5.29 -34.02
C VAL A 539 20.60 -4.08 -33.51
N THR A 540 19.37 -4.31 -33.05
CA THR A 540 18.49 -3.25 -32.55
C THR A 540 17.81 -3.61 -31.24
N GLY A 541 17.46 -2.60 -30.46
CA GLY A 541 16.53 -2.67 -29.34
C GLY A 541 15.68 -1.41 -29.31
N SER A 542 14.49 -1.47 -28.74
CA SER A 542 13.59 -0.32 -28.74
C SER A 542 12.72 -0.26 -27.49
N THR A 543 12.36 0.96 -27.12
CA THR A 543 11.35 1.25 -26.10
C THR A 543 10.34 2.28 -26.61
N ALA A 544 9.14 2.25 -26.06
CA ALA A 544 8.10 3.22 -26.35
C ALA A 544 8.09 4.31 -25.28
N LEU A 545 8.01 5.56 -25.73
CA LEU A 545 7.78 6.72 -24.86
C LEU A 545 6.50 7.43 -25.27
N GLN A 546 5.81 8.01 -24.30
CA GLN A 546 4.68 8.89 -24.52
C GLN A 546 5.07 10.32 -24.16
N VAL A 547 5.07 11.20 -25.16
CA VAL A 547 5.16 12.63 -24.92
C VAL A 547 3.77 13.12 -24.53
N LEU A 548 3.66 13.63 -23.31
CA LEU A 548 2.44 14.19 -22.73
C LEU A 548 2.13 15.56 -23.31
N ARG A 549 1.01 16.15 -22.86
CA ARG A 549 0.65 17.53 -23.20
C ARG A 549 1.59 18.51 -22.49
N PRO A 550 1.56 19.81 -22.81
CA PRO A 550 2.40 20.79 -22.13
C PRO A 550 2.26 20.72 -20.61
N LEU A 551 3.41 20.76 -19.92
CA LEU A 551 3.51 20.80 -18.47
C LEU A 551 2.74 22.02 -17.94
N THR A 552 1.86 21.79 -16.96
CA THR A 552 1.07 22.87 -16.34
C THR A 552 1.48 23.12 -14.89
N ARG A 553 1.94 22.07 -14.18
CA ARG A 553 2.36 22.16 -12.78
C ARG A 553 3.39 21.11 -12.41
N LEU A 554 4.10 21.38 -11.32
CA LEU A 554 4.96 20.42 -10.61
C LEU A 554 4.33 20.06 -9.26
N GLY A 555 4.64 18.88 -8.75
CA GLY A 555 4.29 18.48 -7.39
C GLY A 555 5.30 17.49 -6.83
N PRO A 556 5.69 17.61 -5.55
CA PRO A 556 6.53 16.61 -4.91
C PRO A 556 5.75 15.30 -4.69
N THR A 557 6.45 14.19 -4.52
CA THR A 557 5.83 12.92 -4.09
C THR A 557 5.37 12.92 -2.64
N VAL A 558 5.93 13.82 -1.82
CA VAL A 558 5.54 14.04 -0.43
C VAL A 558 5.33 15.53 -0.20
N ASP A 559 4.23 15.91 0.47
CA ASP A 559 3.87 17.32 0.66
C ASP A 559 4.81 18.04 1.64
N GLN A 560 5.47 17.29 2.54
CA GLN A 560 6.47 17.77 3.48
C GLN A 560 7.52 16.68 3.71
N VAL A 561 8.78 17.08 3.84
CA VAL A 561 9.87 16.21 4.30
C VAL A 561 10.15 16.50 5.77
N ALA A 562 10.18 15.46 6.61
CA ALA A 562 10.54 15.57 8.01
C ALA A 562 11.67 14.58 8.35
N LEU A 563 12.85 15.10 8.68
CA LEU A 563 14.04 14.33 9.05
C LEU A 563 14.21 14.34 10.58
N PRO A 564 14.47 13.19 11.24
CA PRO A 564 14.58 13.14 12.69
C PRO A 564 15.79 13.90 13.28
N GLY A 565 16.92 13.96 12.57
CA GLY A 565 18.13 14.67 13.01
C GLY A 565 19.26 14.65 11.98
N GLU A 566 20.47 15.02 12.40
CA GLU A 566 21.66 15.12 11.54
C GLU A 566 22.07 13.75 10.97
N GLY A 567 22.40 13.70 9.68
CA GLY A 567 22.77 12.48 8.97
C GLY A 567 21.58 11.63 8.50
N ASP A 568 20.39 11.87 9.06
CA ASP A 568 19.17 11.22 8.56
C ASP A 568 18.85 11.69 7.15
N HIS A 569 18.29 10.78 6.36
CA HIS A 569 17.97 11.05 4.97
C HIS A 569 16.66 10.40 4.57
N THR A 570 16.04 10.97 3.54
CA THR A 570 14.87 10.38 2.89
C THR A 570 14.92 10.58 1.39
N LYS A 571 14.12 9.80 0.67
CA LYS A 571 13.98 9.90 -0.78
C LYS A 571 12.79 10.78 -1.15
N LEU A 572 12.96 11.54 -2.24
CA LEU A 572 11.94 12.42 -2.80
C LEU A 572 11.94 12.27 -4.32
N GLY A 573 10.76 12.44 -4.93
CA GLY A 573 10.66 12.77 -6.34
C GLY A 573 9.83 14.00 -6.63
N VAL A 574 9.99 14.51 -7.85
CA VAL A 574 9.20 15.61 -8.39
C VAL A 574 8.47 15.10 -9.63
N LEU A 575 7.16 15.30 -9.64
CA LEU A 575 6.27 14.93 -10.72
C LEU A 575 5.83 16.17 -11.47
N GLY A 576 5.79 16.08 -12.80
CA GLY A 576 5.08 17.02 -13.63
C GLY A 576 3.67 16.52 -13.92
N TYR A 577 2.76 17.45 -14.17
CA TYR A 577 1.39 17.16 -14.59
C TYR A 577 0.97 18.03 -15.76
N ASP A 578 0.18 17.46 -16.67
CA ASP A 578 -0.54 18.25 -17.67
C ASP A 578 -1.92 18.69 -17.18
N ARG A 579 -2.69 19.37 -18.05
CA ARG A 579 -4.04 19.87 -17.73
C ARG A 579 -5.09 18.77 -17.51
N GLU A 580 -4.86 17.56 -18.00
CA GLU A 580 -5.76 16.42 -17.83
C GLU A 580 -5.34 15.54 -16.65
N GLY A 581 -4.32 15.94 -15.89
CA GLY A 581 -3.85 15.18 -14.73
C GLY A 581 -2.93 14.01 -15.07
N TYR A 582 -2.46 13.88 -16.33
CA TYR A 582 -1.41 12.90 -16.62
C TYR A 582 -0.11 13.30 -15.96
N ALA A 583 0.48 12.36 -15.23
CA ALA A 583 1.72 12.58 -14.50
C ALA A 583 2.92 11.87 -15.14
N ALA A 584 4.11 12.47 -14.99
CA ALA A 584 5.40 11.84 -15.27
C ALA A 584 6.48 12.33 -14.29
N PRO A 585 7.45 11.48 -13.89
CA PRO A 585 8.59 11.92 -13.11
C PRO A 585 9.48 12.87 -13.91
N ILE A 586 9.94 13.95 -13.28
CA ILE A 586 10.87 14.91 -13.89
C ILE A 586 12.30 14.39 -13.74
N GLU A 587 13.07 14.40 -14.83
CA GLU A 587 14.49 14.05 -14.78
C GLU A 587 15.28 15.06 -13.93
N PRO A 588 16.26 14.61 -13.13
CA PRO A 588 17.08 15.55 -12.38
C PRO A 588 17.84 16.56 -13.24
N ALA A 589 18.18 16.20 -14.48
CA ALA A 589 18.81 17.09 -15.44
C ALA A 589 17.92 18.26 -15.90
N ASP A 590 16.59 18.13 -15.77
CA ASP A 590 15.62 19.16 -16.18
C ASP A 590 15.19 20.06 -15.00
N LEU A 591 15.62 19.74 -13.78
CA LEU A 591 15.18 20.40 -12.56
C LEU A 591 16.31 21.22 -11.94
N THR A 592 15.99 22.45 -11.52
CA THR A 592 16.83 23.26 -10.63
C THR A 592 16.22 23.26 -9.23
N LEU A 593 17.04 22.97 -8.22
CA LEU A 593 16.66 23.03 -6.81
C LEU A 593 17.32 24.23 -6.14
N ASP A 594 16.53 25.00 -5.39
CA ASP A 594 17.00 26.10 -4.52
C ASP A 594 16.64 25.77 -3.07
N TYR A 595 17.65 25.73 -2.20
CA TYR A 595 17.53 25.31 -0.80
C TYR A 595 18.74 25.77 0.04
N ASP A 596 18.62 25.65 1.36
CA ASP A 596 19.70 25.94 2.31
C ASP A 596 20.73 24.79 2.37
N HIS A 597 21.91 25.03 1.80
CA HIS A 597 23.02 24.08 1.74
C HIS A 597 23.75 23.89 3.08
N ASP A 598 23.55 24.76 4.06
CA ASP A 598 24.09 24.58 5.42
C ASP A 598 23.21 23.61 6.21
N LEU A 599 21.90 23.57 5.94
CA LEU A 599 20.94 22.68 6.58
C LEU A 599 20.80 21.32 5.88
N LEU A 600 20.85 21.28 4.55
CA LEU A 600 20.54 20.08 3.76
C LEU A 600 21.64 19.74 2.74
N ASP A 601 21.73 18.46 2.41
CA ASP A 601 22.36 17.95 1.19
C ASP A 601 21.28 17.30 0.33
N ILE A 602 21.14 17.72 -0.93
CA ILE A 602 20.22 17.06 -1.86
C ILE A 602 21.03 16.53 -3.03
N SER A 603 21.16 15.22 -3.11
CA SER A 603 21.88 14.50 -4.17
C SER A 603 20.94 13.59 -4.96
N THR A 604 21.43 12.99 -6.04
CA THR A 604 20.69 11.99 -6.83
C THR A 604 21.38 10.65 -6.74
N ASP A 605 20.63 9.57 -6.48
CA ASP A 605 21.16 8.21 -6.51
C ASP A 605 21.26 7.64 -7.94
N ASP A 606 21.84 6.45 -8.08
CA ASP A 606 22.02 5.77 -9.37
C ASP A 606 20.69 5.41 -10.06
N ALA A 607 19.58 5.42 -9.32
CA ALA A 607 18.23 5.23 -9.83
C ALA A 607 17.54 6.55 -10.21
N GLY A 608 18.25 7.68 -10.10
CA GLY A 608 17.77 9.02 -10.43
C GLY A 608 16.76 9.61 -9.43
N GLN A 609 16.73 9.12 -8.19
CA GLN A 609 15.90 9.67 -7.12
C GLN A 609 16.66 10.71 -6.31
N TYR A 610 15.97 11.74 -5.80
CA TYR A 610 16.58 12.69 -4.88
C TYR A 610 16.73 12.09 -3.50
N VAL A 611 17.91 12.23 -2.90
CA VAL A 611 18.20 11.89 -1.51
C VAL A 611 18.40 13.19 -0.76
N VAL A 612 17.49 13.50 0.16
CA VAL A 612 17.53 14.69 1.02
C VAL A 612 18.12 14.26 2.36
N THR A 613 19.31 14.74 2.68
CA THR A 613 20.05 14.43 3.90
C THR A 613 20.18 15.67 4.78
N ALA A 614 19.92 15.52 6.08
CA ALA A 614 20.12 16.58 7.06
C ALA A 614 21.61 16.76 7.39
N ARG A 615 22.09 18.01 7.35
CA ARG A 615 23.45 18.40 7.76
C ARG A 615 23.52 18.98 9.18
N GLN A 616 22.37 19.23 9.80
CA GLN A 616 22.27 19.77 11.17
C GLN A 616 21.21 18.99 11.96
N ALA A 617 21.26 19.09 13.29
CA ALA A 617 20.31 18.38 14.16
C ALA A 617 18.90 18.99 14.20
N SER A 618 18.76 20.27 13.80
CA SER A 618 17.47 20.97 13.79
C SER A 618 17.46 22.09 12.75
N GLY A 619 16.30 22.35 12.15
CA GLY A 619 16.08 23.50 11.26
C GLY A 619 14.86 23.31 10.37
N SER A 620 14.48 24.35 9.63
CA SER A 620 13.44 24.24 8.60
C SER A 620 13.72 25.16 7.43
N VAL A 621 13.43 24.67 6.22
CA VAL A 621 13.64 25.42 4.98
C VAL A 621 12.56 25.06 3.96
N LEU A 622 12.30 25.97 3.01
CA LEU A 622 11.54 25.67 1.81
C LEU A 622 12.50 25.22 0.70
N VAL A 623 12.25 24.06 0.10
CA VAL A 623 12.94 23.65 -1.12
C VAL A 623 12.09 24.05 -2.32
N THR A 624 12.67 24.84 -3.22
CA THR A 624 11.99 25.25 -4.46
C THR A 624 12.52 24.43 -5.63
N ALA A 625 11.63 23.67 -6.25
CA ALA A 625 11.91 22.85 -7.42
C ALA A 625 11.37 23.54 -8.68
N THR A 626 12.25 23.82 -9.64
CA THR A 626 11.94 24.65 -10.81
C THR A 626 12.33 23.96 -12.11
N VAL A 627 11.42 24.00 -13.09
CA VAL A 627 11.64 23.54 -14.46
C VAL A 627 11.41 24.70 -15.43
N ASN A 628 12.27 24.81 -16.45
CA ASN A 628 12.12 25.78 -17.54
C ASN A 628 11.65 25.07 -18.82
N VAL A 629 10.41 25.30 -19.24
CA VAL A 629 9.82 24.68 -20.43
C VAL A 629 9.34 25.74 -21.40
N THR A 630 9.84 25.73 -22.64
CA THR A 630 9.37 26.62 -23.72
C THR A 630 9.34 28.12 -23.35
N GLY A 631 10.31 28.58 -22.57
CA GLY A 631 10.39 29.98 -22.09
C GLY A 631 9.47 30.32 -20.92
N ARG A 632 8.79 29.33 -20.33
CA ARG A 632 7.99 29.46 -19.10
C ARG A 632 8.69 28.74 -17.95
N GLN A 633 8.79 29.44 -16.82
CA GLN A 633 9.24 28.86 -15.56
C GLN A 633 8.03 28.27 -14.83
N ILE A 634 8.14 27.01 -14.39
CA ILE A 634 7.15 26.34 -13.55
C ILE A 634 7.89 25.87 -12.31
N SER A 635 7.39 26.24 -11.14
CA SER A 635 7.99 25.87 -9.86
C SER A 635 6.97 25.24 -8.92
N THR A 636 7.47 24.44 -7.99
CA THR A 636 6.75 23.98 -6.81
C THR A 636 7.65 24.14 -5.59
N VAL A 637 7.03 24.26 -4.42
CA VAL A 637 7.72 24.49 -3.15
C VAL A 637 7.22 23.47 -2.15
N PHE A 638 8.14 22.84 -1.43
CA PHE A 638 7.79 21.94 -0.34
C PHE A 638 8.67 22.20 0.89
N PRO A 639 8.08 22.18 2.09
CA PRO A 639 8.81 22.35 3.34
C PRO A 639 9.65 21.13 3.70
N VAL A 640 10.86 21.37 4.21
CA VAL A 640 11.72 20.39 4.86
C VAL A 640 11.94 20.84 6.30
N THR A 641 11.69 19.95 7.26
CA THR A 641 11.95 20.17 8.68
C THR A 641 12.91 19.11 9.20
N VAL A 642 13.91 19.51 9.96
CA VAL A 642 14.88 18.63 10.61
C VAL A 642 14.73 18.78 12.12
N GLY A 643 14.73 17.66 12.84
CA GLY A 643 14.59 17.65 14.28
C GLY A 643 13.19 17.98 14.79
N LEU A 644 13.04 17.87 16.11
CA LEU A 644 11.87 18.34 16.85
C LEU A 644 12.37 19.22 18.00
N GLU A 645 11.70 20.34 18.22
CA GLU A 645 11.92 21.19 19.38
C GLU A 645 10.97 20.75 20.51
N GLU A 646 11.51 20.45 21.69
CA GLU A 646 10.68 20.25 22.88
C GLU A 646 10.23 21.61 23.43
N LYS A 647 8.91 21.86 23.46
CA LYS A 647 8.32 23.07 24.05
C LYS A 647 7.49 22.69 25.26
N VAL A 648 7.82 23.23 26.44
CA VAL A 648 7.08 22.96 27.67
C VAL A 648 5.64 23.48 27.52
N VAL A 649 4.68 22.59 27.70
CA VAL A 649 3.23 22.87 27.74
C VAL A 649 2.78 23.11 29.17
N ALA A 650 3.23 22.23 30.09
CA ALA A 650 2.99 22.37 31.51
C ALA A 650 4.16 21.78 32.30
N ASP A 651 4.74 22.57 33.19
CA ASP A 651 5.79 22.15 34.13
C ASP A 651 5.22 21.53 35.41
N PHE A 652 3.94 21.76 35.71
CA PHE A 652 3.24 21.26 36.91
C PHE A 652 3.74 21.81 38.26
N GLU A 653 4.47 22.93 38.25
CA GLU A 653 5.01 23.55 39.47
C GLU A 653 3.91 24.08 40.40
N ASP A 654 2.79 24.56 39.85
CA ASP A 654 1.61 25.02 40.60
C ASP A 654 0.48 23.98 40.56
N SER A 655 0.34 23.19 41.62
CA SER A 655 -0.74 22.20 41.73
C SER A 655 -2.14 22.82 41.84
N SER A 656 -2.26 24.11 42.19
CA SER A 656 -3.56 24.80 42.29
C SER A 656 -4.17 25.12 40.92
N ALA A 657 -3.37 25.04 39.85
CA ALA A 657 -3.83 25.18 38.47
C ALA A 657 -4.57 23.93 37.93
N TRP A 658 -4.72 22.89 38.75
CA TRP A 658 -5.29 21.60 38.36
C TRP A 658 -6.39 21.16 39.30
N ASN A 659 -7.44 20.54 38.75
CA ASN A 659 -8.47 19.85 39.50
C ASN A 659 -8.38 18.35 39.29
N PHE A 660 -8.73 17.57 40.31
CA PHE A 660 -8.87 16.12 40.16
C PHE A 660 -10.04 15.80 39.23
N PHE A 661 -9.81 14.87 38.31
CA PHE A 661 -10.82 14.28 37.45
C PHE A 661 -10.88 12.77 37.70
N GLY A 662 -12.08 12.23 37.89
CA GLY A 662 -12.27 10.78 37.90
C GLY A 662 -13.68 10.36 37.52
N GLU A 663 -13.77 9.31 36.71
CA GLU A 663 -15.03 8.62 36.42
C GLU A 663 -15.05 7.31 37.21
N ARG A 664 -16.06 7.15 38.07
CA ARG A 664 -16.21 5.97 38.96
C ARG A 664 -15.00 5.72 39.87
N ALA A 665 -14.25 6.78 40.17
CA ALA A 665 -13.14 6.81 41.11
C ALA A 665 -13.13 8.16 41.84
N THR A 666 -12.70 8.16 43.09
CA THR A 666 -12.43 9.37 43.88
C THR A 666 -10.93 9.60 43.99
N GLY A 667 -10.50 10.82 44.27
CA GLY A 667 -9.08 11.13 44.42
C GLY A 667 -8.80 12.61 44.62
N SER A 668 -7.52 12.97 44.58
CA SER A 668 -7.03 14.35 44.76
C SER A 668 -5.80 14.63 43.92
N VAL A 669 -5.54 15.91 43.68
CA VAL A 669 -4.27 16.40 43.14
C VAL A 669 -3.48 17.09 44.24
N GLY A 670 -2.15 17.06 44.15
CA GLY A 670 -1.25 17.74 45.08
C GLY A 670 0.13 17.94 44.48
N SER A 671 1.05 18.51 45.25
CA SER A 671 2.44 18.72 44.81
C SER A 671 3.36 17.63 45.39
N ALA A 672 4.25 17.08 44.57
CA ALA A 672 5.30 16.14 44.97
C ALA A 672 6.64 16.49 44.31
N GLU A 673 7.70 15.73 44.64
CA GLU A 673 8.98 15.84 43.93
C GLU A 673 8.80 15.38 42.48
N GLY A 674 9.13 16.27 41.54
CA GLY A 674 9.04 16.02 40.10
C GLY A 674 10.33 15.41 39.55
N LYS A 675 10.31 15.15 38.24
CA LYS A 675 11.51 14.80 37.46
C LYS A 675 12.45 16.00 37.34
N VAL A 676 11.88 17.20 37.21
CA VAL A 676 12.55 18.50 37.22
C VAL A 676 11.74 19.42 38.14
N GLY A 677 12.25 19.73 39.33
CA GLY A 677 11.53 20.61 40.26
C GLY A 677 10.36 19.90 40.96
N ARG A 678 9.17 20.51 40.91
CA ARG A 678 7.94 19.97 41.53
C ARG A 678 7.01 19.42 40.48
N GLY A 679 6.45 18.23 40.74
CA GLY A 679 5.45 17.60 39.88
C GLY A 679 4.04 17.60 40.50
N LEU A 680 3.06 17.26 39.68
CA LEU A 680 1.67 17.08 40.12
C LEU A 680 1.43 15.62 40.55
N ARG A 681 1.21 15.42 41.85
CA ARG A 681 0.78 14.13 42.40
C ARG A 681 -0.71 13.92 42.17
N LEU A 682 -1.07 12.73 41.69
CA LEU A 682 -2.44 12.28 41.46
C LEU A 682 -2.70 11.05 42.33
N ASP A 683 -3.50 11.23 43.38
CA ASP A 683 -3.96 10.14 44.24
C ASP A 683 -5.36 9.71 43.79
N TYR A 684 -5.60 8.41 43.60
CA TYR A 684 -6.90 7.90 43.14
C TYR A 684 -7.27 6.56 43.78
N ASP A 685 -8.58 6.34 43.89
CA ASP A 685 -9.18 5.12 44.44
C ASP A 685 -10.00 4.37 43.37
N PHE A 686 -9.46 3.26 42.88
CA PHE A 686 -10.11 2.37 41.91
C PHE A 686 -10.85 1.19 42.56
N THR A 687 -11.05 1.22 43.89
CA THR A 687 -11.81 0.20 44.63
C THR A 687 -13.33 0.39 44.59
N ALA A 688 -13.80 1.56 44.13
CA ALA A 688 -15.20 1.95 44.20
C ALA A 688 -16.10 1.34 43.12
N SER A 689 -15.54 0.70 42.09
CA SER A 689 -16.31 0.13 40.97
C SER A 689 -15.53 -0.98 40.27
N THR A 690 -16.24 -1.93 39.66
CA THR A 690 -15.68 -2.95 38.76
C THR A 690 -15.82 -2.61 37.28
N ALA A 691 -16.50 -1.51 36.93
CA ALA A 691 -16.51 -0.95 35.57
C ALA A 691 -15.16 -0.31 35.23
N THR A 692 -15.01 0.36 34.07
CA THR A 692 -13.82 1.17 33.81
C THR A 692 -13.77 2.39 34.74
N ARG A 693 -12.63 2.59 35.41
CA ARG A 693 -12.35 3.67 36.36
C ARG A 693 -11.28 4.57 35.75
N THR A 694 -11.39 5.87 35.99
CA THR A 694 -10.36 6.83 35.58
C THR A 694 -9.97 7.75 36.72
N GLY A 695 -8.70 8.12 36.80
CA GLY A 695 -8.16 9.07 37.78
C GLY A 695 -7.09 9.94 37.12
N GLY A 696 -7.21 11.25 37.24
CA GLY A 696 -6.43 12.18 36.45
C GLY A 696 -6.56 13.64 36.89
N ALA A 697 -6.08 14.54 36.03
CA ALA A 697 -6.11 15.96 36.24
C ALA A 697 -6.63 16.73 35.01
N VAL A 698 -7.40 17.77 35.27
CA VAL A 698 -7.92 18.75 34.31
C VAL A 698 -7.41 20.13 34.71
N PRO A 699 -6.92 20.97 33.77
CA PRO A 699 -6.51 22.32 34.10
C PRO A 699 -7.72 23.18 34.50
N THR A 700 -7.51 24.14 35.41
CA THR A 700 -8.55 25.10 35.84
C THR A 700 -8.87 26.14 34.76
N GLY A 701 -7.93 26.37 33.83
CA GLY A 701 -8.05 27.28 32.69
C GLY A 701 -7.75 26.60 31.35
N THR A 702 -7.62 27.41 30.30
CA THR A 702 -7.21 26.92 28.98
C THR A 702 -5.69 26.83 28.92
N VAL A 703 -5.15 25.64 28.66
CA VAL A 703 -3.73 25.42 28.38
C VAL A 703 -3.59 25.17 26.88
N GLU A 704 -3.06 26.16 26.17
CA GLU A 704 -2.75 26.04 24.74
C GLU A 704 -1.44 25.27 24.56
N ILE A 705 -1.43 24.36 23.59
CA ILE A 705 -0.26 23.58 23.22
C ILE A 705 0.45 24.32 22.07
N PRO A 706 1.74 24.66 22.20
CA PRO A 706 2.45 25.50 21.25
C PRO A 706 2.68 24.80 19.91
N GLY A 707 2.52 25.54 18.82
CA GLY A 707 2.88 25.11 17.46
C GLY A 707 2.02 23.96 16.91
N ARG A 708 2.64 23.11 16.10
CA ARG A 708 2.01 21.95 15.46
C ARG A 708 2.70 20.65 15.88
N PRO A 709 2.57 20.20 17.13
CA PRO A 709 3.33 19.05 17.61
C PRO A 709 2.97 17.76 16.90
N ARG A 710 3.99 16.90 16.70
CA ARG A 710 3.82 15.51 16.24
C ARG A 710 3.45 14.56 17.38
N ALA A 711 3.92 14.87 18.58
CA ALA A 711 3.59 14.14 19.79
C ALA A 711 3.70 15.06 21.01
N LEU A 712 3.09 14.63 22.12
CA LEU A 712 3.27 15.22 23.44
C LEU A 712 4.03 14.23 24.30
N ARG A 713 4.99 14.68 25.11
CA ARG A 713 5.71 13.83 26.06
C ARG A 713 5.35 14.23 27.48
N LEU A 714 5.26 13.25 28.37
CA LEU A 714 4.99 13.48 29.79
C LEU A 714 5.85 12.55 30.62
N TRP A 715 6.56 13.09 31.61
CA TRP A 715 7.18 12.25 32.63
C TRP A 715 6.14 11.78 33.62
N VAL A 716 6.12 10.48 33.89
CA VAL A 716 5.23 9.85 34.87
C VAL A 716 6.04 8.94 35.78
N ASP A 717 5.98 9.19 37.08
CA ASP A 717 6.43 8.27 38.11
C ASP A 717 5.26 7.36 38.49
N SER A 718 5.34 6.09 38.10
CA SER A 718 4.26 5.12 38.30
C SER A 718 4.58 4.15 39.45
N SER A 719 3.53 3.60 40.05
CA SER A 719 3.62 2.45 40.96
C SER A 719 3.61 1.09 40.23
N GLY A 720 3.48 1.07 38.90
CA GLY A 720 3.56 -0.13 38.07
C GLY A 720 2.35 -1.06 38.16
N LYS A 721 1.16 -0.55 38.51
CA LYS A 721 -0.04 -1.37 38.76
C LYS A 721 -0.79 -1.77 37.48
N GLY A 722 -0.42 -1.20 36.34
CA GLY A 722 -0.94 -1.57 35.02
C GLY A 722 -2.10 -0.70 34.54
N GLU A 723 -2.37 0.45 35.14
CA GLU A 723 -3.27 1.45 34.57
C GLU A 723 -2.78 1.99 33.22
N TRP A 724 -3.71 2.40 32.36
CA TRP A 724 -3.42 2.93 31.02
C TRP A 724 -3.34 4.46 31.04
N ALA A 725 -2.19 5.03 30.71
CA ALA A 725 -2.01 6.47 30.59
C ALA A 725 -2.66 7.05 29.32
N SER A 726 -3.48 8.08 29.48
CA SER A 726 -4.26 8.72 28.42
C SER A 726 -4.18 10.25 28.50
N LEU A 727 -4.16 10.91 27.35
CA LEU A 727 -4.15 12.35 27.19
C LEU A 727 -5.24 12.78 26.20
N GLN A 728 -5.99 13.83 26.52
CA GLN A 728 -7.03 14.38 25.64
C GLN A 728 -6.78 15.85 25.36
N VAL A 729 -7.08 16.27 24.13
CA VAL A 729 -6.92 17.64 23.65
C VAL A 729 -8.10 18.03 22.76
N TYR A 730 -8.40 19.33 22.71
CA TYR A 730 -9.23 19.94 21.69
C TYR A 730 -8.36 20.42 20.54
N ASP A 731 -8.86 20.30 19.32
CA ASP A 731 -8.23 20.85 18.13
C ASP A 731 -8.60 22.32 17.87
N GLY A 732 -8.07 22.86 16.77
CA GLY A 732 -8.30 24.24 16.31
C GLY A 732 -9.74 24.53 15.87
N ALA A 733 -10.51 23.50 15.48
CA ALA A 733 -11.94 23.60 15.18
C ALA A 733 -12.81 23.53 16.45
N GLY A 734 -12.22 23.23 17.61
CA GLY A 734 -12.92 23.00 18.86
C GLY A 734 -13.47 21.58 19.02
N GLN A 735 -13.10 20.66 18.12
CA GLN A 735 -13.43 19.25 18.23
C GLN A 735 -12.54 18.57 19.28
N LEU A 736 -13.14 17.72 20.12
CA LEU A 736 -12.38 16.91 21.07
C LEU A 736 -11.78 15.72 20.32
N LEU A 737 -10.45 15.59 20.33
CA LEU A 737 -9.79 14.44 19.72
C LEU A 737 -10.00 13.17 20.56
N PRO A 738 -9.98 11.97 19.93
CA PRO A 738 -9.89 10.72 20.65
C PRO A 738 -8.73 10.74 21.65
N ALA A 739 -8.88 10.05 22.79
CA ALA A 739 -7.83 9.99 23.80
C ALA A 739 -6.55 9.38 23.20
N MET A 740 -5.47 10.17 23.20
CA MET A 740 -4.14 9.71 22.83
C MET A 740 -3.61 8.81 23.94
N ARG A 741 -3.03 7.68 23.58
CA ARG A 741 -2.70 6.60 24.51
C ARG A 741 -1.21 6.25 24.38
N ALA A 742 -0.50 6.25 25.51
CA ALA A 742 0.94 5.92 25.57
C ALA A 742 1.22 4.47 26.02
N GLY A 743 0.17 3.69 26.32
CA GLY A 743 0.27 2.31 26.77
C GLY A 743 0.03 2.12 28.28
N TYR A 744 0.30 0.91 28.78
CA TYR A 744 0.09 0.53 30.18
C TYR A 744 1.31 0.85 31.06
N LEU A 745 1.06 1.36 32.27
CA LEU A 745 2.08 1.64 33.28
C LEU A 745 2.37 0.38 34.11
N THR A 746 3.14 -0.55 33.55
CA THR A 746 3.42 -1.86 34.17
C THR A 746 4.72 -1.92 34.97
N LYS A 747 5.55 -0.86 34.95
CA LYS A 747 6.82 -0.78 35.67
C LYS A 747 6.80 0.39 36.65
N PRO A 748 7.31 0.21 37.88
CA PRO A 748 7.44 1.30 38.83
C PRO A 748 8.58 2.25 38.44
N GLY A 749 8.50 3.50 38.88
CA GLY A 749 9.51 4.54 38.65
C GLY A 749 9.19 5.49 37.49
N TRP A 750 10.06 6.49 37.33
CA TRP A 750 9.99 7.48 36.25
C TRP A 750 10.14 6.86 34.87
N GLN A 751 9.18 7.16 34.00
CA GLN A 751 9.21 6.88 32.58
C GLN A 751 8.68 8.08 31.80
N GLN A 752 9.22 8.32 30.60
CA GLN A 752 8.72 9.36 29.71
C GLN A 752 7.76 8.73 28.72
N LEU A 753 6.50 9.11 28.82
CA LEU A 753 5.44 8.67 27.94
C LEU A 753 5.37 9.57 26.72
N GLU A 754 5.07 9.01 25.56
CA GLU A 754 4.82 9.76 24.33
C GLU A 754 3.39 9.51 23.84
N PHE A 755 2.69 10.59 23.53
CA PHE A 755 1.31 10.62 23.07
C PHE A 755 1.30 11.19 21.64
N PRO A 756 1.24 10.34 20.60
CA PRO A 756 1.25 10.79 19.23
C PRO A 756 0.00 11.62 18.91
N VAL A 757 0.19 12.77 18.27
CA VAL A 757 -0.91 13.61 17.80
C VAL A 757 -1.45 13.00 16.49
N PRO A 758 -2.76 12.76 16.36
CA PRO A 758 -3.33 12.19 15.14
C PRO A 758 -3.00 13.03 13.90
N ALA A 759 -2.69 12.37 12.79
CA ALA A 759 -2.52 13.04 11.50
C ALA A 759 -3.79 13.82 11.14
N GLY A 760 -3.64 14.99 10.51
CA GLY A 760 -4.77 15.83 10.11
C GLY A 760 -5.39 16.71 11.18
N THR A 761 -4.85 16.68 12.40
CA THR A 761 -5.27 17.54 13.51
C THR A 761 -5.25 19.03 13.11
N GLN A 762 -6.33 19.75 13.40
CA GLN A 762 -6.35 21.21 13.26
C GLN A 762 -5.69 21.88 14.47
N TYR A 763 -4.94 22.95 14.23
CA TYR A 763 -4.20 23.67 15.27
C TYR A 763 -4.77 25.11 15.43
N PRO A 764 -4.61 25.77 16.60
CA PRO A 764 -3.86 25.33 17.79
C PRO A 764 -4.58 24.24 18.61
N LEU A 765 -3.79 23.40 19.29
CA LEU A 765 -4.31 22.39 20.22
C LEU A 765 -4.51 23.00 21.61
N ARG A 766 -5.52 22.53 22.35
CA ARG A 766 -5.75 22.92 23.75
C ARG A 766 -5.88 21.68 24.64
N LEU A 767 -5.12 21.60 25.71
CA LEU A 767 -5.14 20.47 26.63
C LEU A 767 -6.51 20.36 27.33
N ARG A 768 -7.14 19.19 27.23
CA ARG A 768 -8.37 18.86 27.98
C ARG A 768 -8.02 18.24 29.33
N ARG A 769 -7.27 17.14 29.35
CA ARG A 769 -6.93 16.41 30.58
C ARG A 769 -5.87 15.35 30.34
N TYR A 770 -5.15 15.00 31.41
CA TYR A 770 -4.44 13.73 31.54
C TYR A 770 -5.24 12.81 32.48
N TYR A 771 -5.29 11.51 32.19
CA TYR A 771 -5.86 10.53 33.12
C TYR A 771 -5.28 9.15 32.91
N SER A 772 -5.26 8.37 34.00
CA SER A 772 -5.00 6.94 33.96
C SER A 772 -6.32 6.17 34.02
N ALA A 773 -6.44 5.10 33.24
CA ALA A 773 -7.64 4.26 33.17
C ALA A 773 -7.35 2.81 33.57
N GLU A 774 -8.16 2.24 34.46
CA GLU A 774 -8.14 0.82 34.79
C GLU A 774 -9.40 0.14 34.25
N THR A 775 -9.21 -0.80 33.34
CA THR A 775 -10.28 -1.52 32.63
C THR A 775 -10.51 -2.93 33.17
N ARG A 776 -9.59 -3.47 33.97
CA ARG A 776 -9.71 -4.80 34.56
C ARG A 776 -10.65 -4.77 35.76
N PRO A 777 -11.75 -5.55 35.75
CA PRO A 777 -12.71 -5.54 36.84
C PRO A 777 -12.13 -6.02 38.19
N ASP A 778 -11.16 -6.93 38.14
CA ASP A 778 -10.52 -7.60 39.28
C ASP A 778 -9.37 -6.79 39.91
N ALA A 779 -8.84 -5.78 39.21
CA ALA A 779 -7.75 -4.93 39.69
C ALA A 779 -8.26 -3.79 40.60
N GLN A 780 -8.57 -4.08 41.86
CA GLN A 780 -9.09 -3.09 42.82
C GLN A 780 -7.96 -2.56 43.72
N TYR A 781 -7.59 -1.29 43.59
CA TYR A 781 -6.49 -0.69 44.37
C TYR A 781 -6.64 0.83 44.51
N GLN A 782 -5.92 1.38 45.48
CA GLN A 782 -5.60 2.81 45.56
C GLN A 782 -4.22 3.02 44.95
N GLY A 783 -4.07 4.06 44.13
CA GLY A 783 -2.85 4.38 43.41
C GLY A 783 -2.44 5.83 43.63
N SER A 784 -1.15 6.08 43.44
CA SER A 784 -0.56 7.41 43.40
C SER A 784 0.47 7.44 42.28
N ILE A 785 0.42 8.47 41.45
CA ILE A 785 1.41 8.77 40.42
C ILE A 785 1.83 10.23 40.52
N VAL A 786 3.04 10.54 40.05
CA VAL A 786 3.48 11.93 39.87
C VAL A 786 3.68 12.17 38.38
N ILE A 787 3.08 13.24 37.85
CA ILE A 787 3.31 13.69 36.48
C ILE A 787 4.10 14.99 36.46
N ASP A 788 4.98 15.15 35.49
CA ASP A 788 5.86 16.30 35.37
C ASP A 788 6.26 16.54 33.89
N GLN A 789 6.62 17.78 33.55
CA GLN A 789 7.14 18.21 32.25
C GLN A 789 6.34 17.67 31.06
N LEU A 790 5.09 18.13 30.92
CA LEU A 790 4.35 17.92 29.68
C LEU A 790 4.99 18.79 28.60
N THR A 791 5.66 18.18 27.62
CA THR A 791 6.29 18.88 26.49
C THR A 791 5.61 18.54 25.17
N ALA A 792 5.65 19.48 24.23
CA ALA A 792 5.18 19.32 22.87
C ALA A 792 6.40 19.16 21.95
N LEU A 793 6.41 18.10 21.13
CA LEU A 793 7.45 17.88 20.12
C LEU A 793 7.07 18.59 18.84
N VAL A 794 7.54 19.82 18.68
CA VAL A 794 7.15 20.73 17.61
C VAL A 794 8.23 20.75 16.54
N PRO A 795 7.93 20.40 15.27
CA PRO A 795 8.88 20.63 14.19
C PRO A 795 9.15 22.14 14.03
N PRO A 796 10.38 22.55 13.69
CA PRO A 796 10.67 23.94 13.41
C PRO A 796 9.70 24.51 12.35
N SER A 797 9.20 25.73 12.58
CA SER A 797 8.16 26.33 11.74
C SER A 797 8.72 26.90 10.45
N VAL A 798 8.05 26.64 9.34
CA VAL A 798 8.34 27.24 8.03
C VAL A 798 7.06 27.79 7.41
N ASP A 799 7.12 29.04 6.97
CA ASP A 799 6.00 29.71 6.30
C ASP A 799 5.88 29.21 4.87
N VAL A 800 4.92 28.32 4.62
CA VAL A 800 4.66 27.79 3.28
C VAL A 800 3.73 28.74 2.51
N PRO A 801 4.10 29.18 1.29
CA PRO A 801 3.24 30.02 0.46
C PRO A 801 1.89 29.34 0.17
N ALA A 802 0.81 30.11 0.14
CA ALA A 802 -0.50 29.60 -0.24
C ALA A 802 -0.48 29.12 -1.71
N GLN A 803 -0.92 27.88 -1.95
CA GLN A 803 -1.04 27.32 -3.28
C GLN A 803 -2.32 27.84 -3.96
N PRO A 804 -2.28 28.24 -5.24
CA PRO A 804 -3.47 28.68 -5.95
C PRO A 804 -4.48 27.52 -6.12
N ILE A 805 -5.76 27.81 -5.91
CA ILE A 805 -6.85 26.84 -6.10
C ILE A 805 -6.93 26.46 -7.59
N ARG A 806 -6.81 25.16 -7.87
CA ARG A 806 -6.99 24.61 -9.22
C ARG A 806 -8.48 24.50 -9.54
N LYS A 807 -8.89 25.10 -10.66
CA LYS A 807 -10.26 25.00 -11.18
C LYS A 807 -10.31 23.89 -12.24
N ASP A 808 -11.08 22.83 -11.99
CA ASP A 808 -11.30 21.78 -12.98
C ASP A 808 -12.47 22.13 -13.91
N PRO A 809 -12.34 21.93 -15.24
CA PRO A 809 -13.42 22.20 -16.18
C PRO A 809 -14.65 21.29 -16.02
N LEU A 810 -14.55 20.19 -15.24
CA LEU A 810 -15.70 19.36 -14.88
C LEU A 810 -16.81 20.20 -14.24
N ILE A 811 -16.44 21.18 -13.39
CA ILE A 811 -17.41 22.08 -12.78
C ILE A 811 -17.77 23.18 -13.78
N ALA A 812 -19.05 23.23 -14.15
CA ALA A 812 -19.59 24.16 -15.13
C ALA A 812 -19.41 25.62 -14.67
N ALA A 813 -18.42 26.31 -15.25
CA ALA A 813 -18.24 27.73 -15.05
C ALA A 813 -19.24 28.51 -15.93
N ASN A 814 -20.05 29.37 -15.31
CA ASN A 814 -20.94 30.31 -16.01
C ASN A 814 -21.90 29.67 -17.05
N THR A 815 -22.20 28.37 -16.91
CA THR A 815 -23.00 27.60 -17.87
C THR A 815 -23.98 26.68 -17.13
N ASP A 816 -25.05 26.30 -17.82
CA ASP A 816 -26.05 25.37 -17.30
C ASP A 816 -25.90 23.96 -17.86
N VAL A 817 -26.11 22.95 -17.03
CA VAL A 817 -26.19 21.54 -17.45
C VAL A 817 -27.61 21.15 -17.86
N GLY A 818 -28.61 22.03 -17.65
CA GLY A 818 -30.00 21.84 -18.06
C GLY A 818 -30.24 21.54 -19.55
N GLY A 819 -29.30 21.91 -20.43
CA GLY A 819 -29.38 21.64 -21.87
C GLY A 819 -28.80 20.28 -22.31
N GLN A 820 -28.24 19.50 -21.39
CA GLN A 820 -27.66 18.19 -21.71
C GLN A 820 -28.75 17.12 -21.94
N PRO A 821 -28.50 16.10 -22.77
CA PRO A 821 -29.45 15.05 -23.11
C PRO A 821 -30.20 14.44 -21.92
N TRP A 822 -29.48 14.16 -20.82
CA TRP A 822 -30.06 13.67 -19.57
C TRP A 822 -29.20 14.10 -18.39
N ARG A 823 -29.76 13.99 -17.17
CA ARG A 823 -29.13 14.56 -15.96
C ARG A 823 -29.32 13.66 -14.75
N PHE A 824 -28.37 13.63 -13.84
CA PHE A 824 -28.52 12.98 -12.53
C PHE A 824 -28.04 13.90 -11.41
N ALA A 825 -28.60 13.74 -10.21
CA ALA A 825 -28.17 14.50 -9.03
C ALA A 825 -27.34 13.63 -8.10
N VAL A 826 -26.45 14.25 -7.32
CA VAL A 826 -25.70 13.60 -6.24
C VAL A 826 -25.84 14.39 -4.95
N MET A 827 -26.13 13.70 -3.85
CA MET A 827 -26.10 14.24 -2.49
C MET A 827 -25.33 13.29 -1.57
N SER A 828 -24.71 13.80 -0.51
CA SER A 828 -23.95 13.01 0.46
C SER A 828 -23.90 13.70 1.83
N ASP A 829 -23.54 12.97 2.88
CA ASP A 829 -23.16 13.53 4.18
C ASP A 829 -24.22 14.49 4.79
N ALA A 830 -25.44 13.98 4.95
CA ALA A 830 -26.49 14.67 5.70
C ALA A 830 -26.42 14.36 7.20
N GLN A 831 -26.10 13.12 7.55
CA GLN A 831 -25.88 12.61 8.90
C GLN A 831 -26.98 12.98 9.92
N PHE A 832 -28.25 12.77 9.58
CA PHE A 832 -29.34 12.96 10.54
C PHE A 832 -29.69 11.68 11.31
N VAL A 833 -30.43 11.82 12.42
CA VAL A 833 -30.92 10.71 13.26
C VAL A 833 -32.44 10.78 13.46
N ALA A 834 -33.08 9.62 13.56
CA ALA A 834 -34.53 9.49 13.76
C ALA A 834 -35.00 9.99 15.13
N ARG A 835 -34.13 9.95 16.14
CA ARG A 835 -34.46 10.44 17.49
C ARG A 835 -34.61 11.97 17.58
N ASP A 836 -34.13 12.70 16.57
CA ASP A 836 -34.27 14.15 16.46
C ASP A 836 -34.77 14.55 15.07
N PRO A 837 -36.04 14.21 14.74
CA PRO A 837 -36.61 14.37 13.41
C PRO A 837 -36.81 15.85 13.02
N ASP A 838 -36.78 16.75 14.00
CA ASP A 838 -36.91 18.20 13.83
C ASP A 838 -35.55 18.92 13.95
N SER A 839 -34.43 18.20 13.79
CA SER A 839 -33.10 18.81 13.79
C SER A 839 -32.85 19.71 12.57
N ASP A 840 -31.85 20.60 12.67
CA ASP A 840 -31.38 21.39 11.52
C ASP A 840 -30.86 20.50 10.38
N LEU A 841 -30.28 19.34 10.72
CA LEU A 841 -29.79 18.37 9.75
C LEU A 841 -30.93 17.79 8.91
N VAL A 842 -32.05 17.37 9.55
CA VAL A 842 -33.23 16.89 8.82
C VAL A 842 -33.84 18.01 7.97
N ARG A 843 -33.97 19.23 8.50
CA ARG A 843 -34.46 20.39 7.73
C ARG A 843 -33.62 20.64 6.48
N SER A 844 -32.29 20.61 6.62
CA SER A 844 -31.36 20.83 5.51
C SER A 844 -31.36 19.68 4.51
N ALA A 845 -31.46 18.42 4.97
CA ALA A 845 -31.61 17.25 4.09
C ALA A 845 -32.91 17.33 3.26
N ARG A 846 -34.04 17.65 3.90
CA ARG A 846 -35.33 17.86 3.21
C ARG A 846 -35.26 19.01 2.21
N ARG A 847 -34.60 20.12 2.56
CA ARG A 847 -34.33 21.22 1.62
C ARG A 847 -33.58 20.72 0.38
N THR A 848 -32.48 19.99 0.59
CA THR A 848 -31.66 19.42 -0.50
C THR A 848 -32.52 18.58 -1.44
N LEU A 849 -33.33 17.65 -0.90
CA LEU A 849 -34.20 16.78 -1.68
C LEU A 849 -35.26 17.54 -2.49
N ARG A 850 -35.82 18.62 -1.92
CA ARG A 850 -36.79 19.48 -2.63
C ARG A 850 -36.13 20.24 -3.78
N GLU A 851 -34.92 20.78 -3.56
CA GLU A 851 -34.13 21.45 -4.60
C GLU A 851 -33.77 20.46 -5.73
N ILE A 852 -33.33 19.25 -5.38
CA ILE A 852 -33.07 18.16 -6.33
C ILE A 852 -34.33 17.84 -7.15
N ARG A 853 -35.47 17.62 -6.49
CA ARG A 853 -36.74 17.34 -7.19
C ARG A 853 -37.11 18.47 -8.14
N ALA A 854 -36.94 19.72 -7.72
CA ALA A 854 -37.23 20.89 -8.55
C ALA A 854 -36.34 20.97 -9.80
N ALA A 855 -35.09 20.50 -9.73
CA ALA A 855 -34.19 20.45 -10.87
C ALA A 855 -34.54 19.36 -11.91
N CYS A 856 -35.44 18.44 -11.56
CA CYS A 856 -35.94 17.36 -12.42
C CYS A 856 -34.83 16.46 -13.03
N PRO A 857 -33.91 15.89 -12.23
CA PRO A 857 -32.96 14.90 -12.74
C PRO A 857 -33.68 13.60 -13.11
N ASP A 858 -33.08 12.79 -13.98
CA ASP A 858 -33.52 11.44 -14.33
C ASP A 858 -33.51 10.52 -13.09
N PHE A 859 -32.49 10.68 -12.23
CA PHE A 859 -32.39 10.00 -10.93
C PHE A 859 -31.45 10.75 -9.96
N LEU A 860 -31.53 10.38 -8.69
CA LEU A 860 -30.65 10.83 -7.61
C LEU A 860 -29.69 9.70 -7.19
N VAL A 861 -28.43 10.02 -6.99
CA VAL A 861 -27.49 9.16 -6.26
C VAL A 861 -27.27 9.76 -4.87
N ILE A 862 -27.55 8.96 -3.84
CA ILE A 862 -27.22 9.30 -2.46
C ILE A 862 -25.91 8.58 -2.17
N ASP A 863 -24.82 9.33 -2.09
CA ASP A 863 -23.47 8.80 -1.95
C ASP A 863 -23.04 8.78 -0.48
N GLY A 864 -23.69 7.92 0.30
CA GLY A 864 -23.41 7.64 1.71
C GLY A 864 -23.73 8.75 2.71
N ASP A 865 -23.69 8.36 3.98
CA ASP A 865 -23.82 9.20 5.16
C ASP A 865 -25.10 10.06 5.17
N LEU A 866 -26.23 9.51 4.72
CA LEU A 866 -27.51 10.21 4.85
C LEU A 866 -27.95 10.22 6.33
N VAL A 867 -27.70 9.11 7.02
CA VAL A 867 -27.94 8.96 8.46
C VAL A 867 -26.62 9.03 9.23
N ASP A 868 -26.68 9.28 10.54
CA ASP A 868 -25.47 9.39 11.38
C ASP A 868 -25.04 8.06 12.02
N GLU A 869 -26.00 7.20 12.39
CA GLU A 869 -25.70 6.02 13.21
C GLU A 869 -26.10 4.69 12.57
N GLY A 870 -26.78 4.68 11.42
CA GLY A 870 -27.12 3.42 10.73
C GLY A 870 -28.04 2.49 11.54
N SER A 871 -28.71 3.01 12.57
CA SER A 871 -29.68 2.21 13.32
C SER A 871 -30.89 1.89 12.43
N PRO A 872 -31.62 0.78 12.69
CA PRO A 872 -32.84 0.48 11.94
C PRO A 872 -33.87 1.63 11.95
N ALA A 873 -33.94 2.38 13.05
CA ALA A 873 -34.82 3.54 13.17
C ALA A 873 -34.37 4.69 12.26
N ASP A 874 -33.06 4.97 12.19
CA ASP A 874 -32.52 6.01 11.31
C ASP A 874 -32.74 5.68 9.84
N LEU A 875 -32.50 4.42 9.45
CA LEU A 875 -32.66 3.97 8.06
C LEU A 875 -34.13 3.99 7.62
N ALA A 876 -35.06 3.52 8.47
CA ALA A 876 -36.50 3.61 8.20
C ALA A 876 -36.97 5.07 8.11
N PHE A 877 -36.46 5.94 9.00
CA PHE A 877 -36.77 7.37 8.94
C PHE A 877 -36.19 8.04 7.68
N ALA A 878 -34.98 7.65 7.26
CA ALA A 878 -34.40 8.11 6.00
C ALA A 878 -35.26 7.68 4.80
N LYS A 879 -35.76 6.44 4.79
CA LYS A 879 -36.70 5.98 3.76
C LYS A 879 -37.97 6.83 3.74
N GLN A 880 -38.54 7.12 4.90
CA GLN A 880 -39.70 8.01 5.03
C GLN A 880 -39.41 9.41 4.46
N VAL A 881 -38.28 10.03 4.85
CA VAL A 881 -37.88 11.36 4.35
C VAL A 881 -37.74 11.35 2.82
N LEU A 882 -37.11 10.32 2.25
CA LEU A 882 -36.94 10.18 0.81
C LEU A 882 -38.29 10.03 0.08
N ASP A 883 -39.19 9.20 0.60
CA ASP A 883 -40.51 8.98 0.01
C ASP A 883 -41.38 10.25 0.03
N GLU A 884 -41.34 10.99 1.14
CA GLU A 884 -42.07 12.24 1.30
C GLU A 884 -41.55 13.34 0.36
N GLU A 885 -40.23 13.52 0.29
CA GLU A 885 -39.64 14.64 -0.45
C GLU A 885 -39.46 14.36 -1.94
N LEU A 886 -39.18 13.12 -2.36
CA LEU A 886 -39.08 12.77 -3.78
C LEU A 886 -40.44 12.38 -4.38
N GLY A 887 -41.42 11.98 -3.55
CA GLY A 887 -42.79 11.71 -3.95
C GLY A 887 -42.94 10.60 -5.00
N GLY A 888 -41.95 9.70 -5.10
CA GLY A 888 -41.85 8.68 -6.15
C GLY A 888 -41.64 9.23 -7.57
N THR A 889 -41.36 10.53 -7.71
CA THR A 889 -41.17 11.19 -9.02
C THR A 889 -39.73 11.16 -9.51
N VAL A 890 -38.77 11.07 -8.59
CA VAL A 890 -37.34 10.97 -8.88
C VAL A 890 -36.83 9.63 -8.33
N PRO A 891 -36.46 8.66 -9.19
CA PRO A 891 -35.79 7.44 -8.78
C PRO A 891 -34.49 7.76 -8.03
N TYR A 892 -34.09 6.92 -7.07
CA TYR A 892 -32.82 7.09 -6.38
C TYR A 892 -32.03 5.79 -6.24
N TYR A 893 -30.71 5.93 -6.22
CA TYR A 893 -29.75 4.88 -5.88
C TYR A 893 -29.00 5.30 -4.63
N TYR A 894 -29.08 4.49 -3.58
CA TYR A 894 -28.42 4.78 -2.32
C TYR A 894 -27.19 3.87 -2.15
N VAL A 895 -26.01 4.49 -2.07
CA VAL A 895 -24.71 3.90 -1.75
C VAL A 895 -24.46 4.04 -0.25
N PRO A 896 -24.10 2.97 0.48
CA PRO A 896 -23.82 3.06 1.91
C PRO A 896 -22.46 3.72 2.18
N GLY A 897 -22.45 4.68 3.09
CA GLY A 897 -21.27 5.28 3.72
C GLY A 897 -20.97 4.64 5.07
N ASN A 898 -19.96 5.17 5.76
CA ASN A 898 -19.53 4.60 7.04
C ASN A 898 -20.49 4.91 8.19
N HIS A 899 -21.32 5.94 8.08
CA HIS A 899 -22.35 6.22 9.07
C HIS A 899 -23.57 5.29 8.95
N GLU A 900 -23.79 4.65 7.79
CA GLU A 900 -24.82 3.60 7.65
C GLU A 900 -24.48 2.32 8.42
N VAL A 901 -23.23 2.15 8.89
CA VAL A 901 -22.77 1.00 9.70
C VAL A 901 -22.18 1.41 11.06
N MET A 902 -22.22 2.68 11.42
CA MET A 902 -21.56 3.18 12.63
C MET A 902 -22.17 2.59 13.92
N GLY A 903 -23.49 2.49 13.98
CA GLY A 903 -24.26 1.98 15.12
C GLY A 903 -24.94 0.64 14.87
N GLY A 904 -24.60 -0.05 13.77
CA GLY A 904 -25.26 -1.30 13.38
C GLY A 904 -24.54 -2.09 12.29
N ASP A 905 -25.06 -3.27 11.96
CA ASP A 905 -24.56 -4.08 10.86
C ASP A 905 -25.09 -3.55 9.51
N ILE A 906 -24.32 -3.70 8.43
CA ILE A 906 -24.74 -3.36 7.06
C ILE A 906 -26.03 -4.08 6.64
N ALA A 907 -26.36 -5.21 7.27
CA ALA A 907 -27.63 -5.91 7.12
C ALA A 907 -28.85 -5.01 7.40
N ASN A 908 -28.74 -4.01 8.29
CA ASN A 908 -29.81 -3.04 8.54
C ASN A 908 -30.08 -2.20 7.29
N PHE A 909 -29.02 -1.70 6.64
CA PHE A 909 -29.13 -0.97 5.37
C PHE A 909 -29.75 -1.87 4.30
N GLN A 910 -29.29 -3.12 4.21
CA GLN A 910 -29.79 -4.07 3.22
C GLN A 910 -31.27 -4.39 3.39
N ALA A 911 -31.75 -4.49 4.63
CA ALA A 911 -33.16 -4.74 4.92
C ALA A 911 -34.06 -3.61 4.42
N GLU A 912 -33.62 -2.35 4.51
CA GLU A 912 -34.43 -1.18 4.15
C GLU A 912 -34.25 -0.75 2.69
N PHE A 913 -33.01 -0.77 2.18
CA PHE A 913 -32.64 -0.22 0.87
C PHE A 913 -32.16 -1.27 -0.15
N GLY A 914 -31.97 -2.53 0.25
CA GLY A 914 -31.57 -3.62 -0.64
C GLY A 914 -30.05 -3.71 -0.88
N ALA A 915 -29.64 -4.01 -2.12
CA ALA A 915 -28.23 -4.26 -2.43
C ALA A 915 -27.31 -3.06 -2.07
N THR A 916 -26.15 -3.36 -1.47
CA THR A 916 -25.12 -2.38 -1.08
C THR A 916 -24.24 -1.95 -2.25
N SER A 917 -24.19 -2.77 -3.29
CA SER A 917 -23.54 -2.47 -4.57
C SER A 917 -24.47 -2.77 -5.73
N ARG A 918 -24.36 -2.01 -6.81
CA ARG A 918 -25.24 -2.12 -7.98
C ARG A 918 -24.47 -1.87 -9.27
N VAL A 919 -24.95 -2.49 -10.35
CA VAL A 919 -24.54 -2.19 -11.72
C VAL A 919 -25.78 -1.98 -12.56
N PHE A 920 -25.87 -0.85 -13.25
CA PHE A 920 -27.00 -0.55 -14.14
C PHE A 920 -26.54 0.38 -15.27
N ASP A 921 -27.25 0.35 -16.38
CA ASP A 921 -26.98 1.21 -17.53
C ASP A 921 -28.10 2.25 -17.67
N HIS A 922 -27.74 3.50 -17.97
CA HIS A 922 -28.68 4.58 -18.27
C HIS A 922 -28.15 5.36 -19.47
N GLU A 923 -28.93 5.43 -20.55
CA GLU A 923 -28.63 6.22 -21.76
C GLU A 923 -27.17 6.04 -22.27
N GLY A 924 -26.72 4.77 -22.37
CA GLY A 924 -25.38 4.40 -22.85
C GLY A 924 -24.25 4.58 -21.82
N THR A 925 -24.56 4.88 -20.57
CA THR A 925 -23.59 5.00 -19.46
C THR A 925 -23.80 3.89 -18.45
N ARG A 926 -22.73 3.13 -18.14
CA ARG A 926 -22.75 2.08 -17.13
C ARG A 926 -22.35 2.63 -15.76
N PHE A 927 -23.25 2.57 -14.81
CA PHE A 927 -23.01 2.93 -13.42
C PHE A 927 -22.59 1.71 -12.61
N LEU A 928 -21.60 1.91 -11.73
CA LEU A 928 -21.22 0.99 -10.67
C LEU A 928 -21.28 1.75 -9.35
N THR A 929 -22.00 1.22 -8.38
CA THR A 929 -21.99 1.76 -7.01
C THR A 929 -21.33 0.77 -6.07
N PHE A 930 -20.29 1.17 -5.35
CA PHE A 930 -19.56 0.31 -4.43
C PHE A 930 -19.78 0.69 -2.97
N ASP A 931 -19.89 -0.35 -2.14
CA ASP A 931 -19.90 -0.27 -0.69
C ASP A 931 -18.48 -0.05 -0.18
N THR A 932 -18.25 1.11 0.43
CA THR A 932 -17.02 1.45 1.15
C THR A 932 -17.32 1.84 2.59
N SER A 933 -18.44 1.34 3.15
CA SER A 933 -18.90 1.66 4.51
C SER A 933 -17.89 1.30 5.61
N ARG A 934 -16.95 0.38 5.34
CA ARG A 934 -15.82 0.08 6.22
C ARG A 934 -14.51 0.75 5.82
N LEU A 935 -14.58 1.93 5.21
CA LEU A 935 -13.44 2.79 4.83
C LEU A 935 -12.45 2.19 3.81
N SER A 936 -12.77 1.01 3.28
CA SER A 936 -12.01 0.31 2.23
C SER A 936 -12.96 -0.62 1.47
N ILE A 937 -12.58 -1.01 0.25
CA ILE A 937 -13.33 -2.03 -0.50
C ILE A 937 -13.17 -3.37 0.22
N ARG A 938 -11.93 -3.71 0.61
CA ARG A 938 -11.59 -4.94 1.34
C ARG A 938 -12.38 -5.13 2.63
N GLY A 939 -12.50 -4.08 3.44
CA GLY A 939 -13.22 -4.13 4.70
C GLY A 939 -14.73 -4.27 4.54
N SER A 940 -15.27 -3.83 3.39
CA SER A 940 -16.70 -3.82 3.09
C SER A 940 -17.09 -5.06 2.28
N ASP A 941 -16.67 -5.13 1.01
CA ASP A 941 -16.80 -6.28 0.12
C ASP A 941 -15.64 -6.29 -0.89
N TRP A 942 -14.66 -7.15 -0.65
CA TRP A 942 -13.49 -7.32 -1.51
C TRP A 942 -13.84 -7.78 -2.94
N THR A 943 -14.99 -8.45 -3.14
CA THR A 943 -15.36 -8.96 -4.46
C THR A 943 -15.68 -7.83 -5.44
N GLN A 944 -15.88 -6.61 -4.96
CA GLN A 944 -16.17 -5.43 -5.78
C GLN A 944 -15.01 -5.07 -6.71
N LEU A 945 -13.73 -5.28 -6.34
CA LEU A 945 -12.63 -5.10 -7.28
C LEU A 945 -12.69 -6.11 -8.45
N ARG A 946 -13.07 -7.37 -8.19
CA ARG A 946 -13.30 -8.34 -9.26
C ARG A 946 -14.47 -7.92 -10.15
N THR A 947 -15.52 -7.39 -9.54
CA THR A 947 -16.66 -6.82 -10.26
C THR A 947 -16.20 -5.65 -11.14
N LEU A 948 -15.39 -4.72 -10.64
CA LEU A 948 -14.86 -3.60 -11.42
C LEU A 948 -14.15 -4.09 -12.67
N ARG A 949 -13.19 -5.01 -12.52
CA ARG A 949 -12.45 -5.58 -13.66
C ARG A 949 -13.40 -6.20 -14.69
N SER A 950 -14.30 -7.08 -14.24
CA SER A 950 -15.25 -7.76 -15.11
C SER A 950 -16.17 -6.78 -15.84
N ARG A 951 -16.63 -5.72 -15.17
CA ARG A 951 -17.58 -4.76 -15.73
C ARG A 951 -16.94 -3.76 -16.67
N LEU A 952 -15.68 -3.37 -16.44
CA LEU A 952 -14.89 -2.60 -17.39
C LEU A 952 -14.61 -3.42 -18.66
N ASP A 953 -14.26 -4.70 -18.53
CA ASP A 953 -14.08 -5.60 -19.68
C ASP A 953 -15.38 -5.76 -20.49
N ALA A 954 -16.51 -5.96 -19.80
CA ALA A 954 -17.82 -6.04 -20.44
C ALA A 954 -18.19 -4.71 -21.12
N ALA A 955 -17.99 -3.57 -20.45
CA ALA A 955 -18.24 -2.25 -21.03
C ALA A 955 -17.32 -1.97 -22.23
N ALA A 956 -16.08 -2.45 -22.22
CA ALA A 956 -15.14 -2.26 -23.33
C ALA A 956 -15.62 -2.97 -24.60
N ALA A 957 -16.18 -4.18 -24.44
CA ALA A 957 -16.69 -5.01 -25.54
C ALA A 957 -18.08 -4.58 -26.05
N ASP A 958 -18.89 -3.93 -25.21
CA ASP A 958 -20.27 -3.56 -25.51
C ASP A 958 -20.36 -2.25 -26.31
N PRO A 959 -20.83 -2.24 -27.58
CA PRO A 959 -20.92 -1.03 -28.38
C PRO A 959 -22.00 -0.04 -27.91
N ASP A 960 -22.98 -0.50 -27.12
CA ASP A 960 -24.08 0.34 -26.63
C ASP A 960 -23.68 1.11 -25.37
N VAL A 961 -22.55 0.76 -24.74
CA VAL A 961 -21.98 1.47 -23.60
C VAL A 961 -20.88 2.41 -24.10
N GLY A 962 -21.11 3.71 -24.02
CA GLY A 962 -20.15 4.77 -24.37
C GLY A 962 -19.31 5.26 -23.19
N SER A 963 -19.80 5.09 -21.95
CA SER A 963 -19.16 5.62 -20.75
C SER A 963 -19.39 4.75 -19.51
N VAL A 964 -18.54 4.93 -18.49
CA VAL A 964 -18.64 4.30 -17.17
C VAL A 964 -18.58 5.35 -16.05
N VAL A 965 -19.43 5.21 -15.02
CA VAL A 965 -19.36 6.00 -13.79
C VAL A 965 -19.16 5.04 -12.61
N LEU A 966 -18.13 5.25 -11.81
CA LEU A 966 -17.94 4.59 -10.53
C LEU A 966 -18.31 5.56 -9.41
N VAL A 967 -19.24 5.15 -8.56
CA VAL A 967 -19.64 5.88 -7.35
C VAL A 967 -19.29 5.05 -6.12
N GLN A 968 -18.60 5.64 -5.15
CA GLN A 968 -18.40 5.04 -3.84
C GLN A 968 -18.20 6.13 -2.80
N HIS A 969 -18.72 5.93 -1.59
CA HIS A 969 -18.73 7.00 -0.59
C HIS A 969 -17.32 7.49 -0.20
N VAL A 970 -16.36 6.57 0.02
CA VAL A 970 -15.00 6.91 0.44
C VAL A 970 -14.09 7.06 -0.78
N PRO A 971 -13.57 8.26 -1.09
CA PRO A 971 -12.82 8.49 -2.32
C PRO A 971 -11.40 7.89 -2.29
N PRO A 972 -10.82 7.53 -3.45
CA PRO A 972 -9.40 7.16 -3.54
C PRO A 972 -8.43 8.25 -3.09
N ARG A 973 -8.83 9.52 -3.16
CA ARG A 973 -7.99 10.67 -2.78
C ARG A 973 -8.80 11.65 -1.94
N ASP A 974 -8.24 12.02 -0.80
CA ASP A 974 -8.74 13.14 0.00
C ASP A 974 -7.91 14.38 -0.37
N PRO A 975 -8.55 15.45 -0.90
CA PRO A 975 -7.86 16.66 -1.36
C PRO A 975 -7.32 17.52 -0.21
N THR A 976 -7.65 17.20 1.04
CA THR A 976 -7.18 17.96 2.19
C THR A 976 -5.77 17.52 2.62
N PRO A 977 -4.99 18.41 3.28
CA PRO A 977 -3.65 18.05 3.75
C PRO A 977 -3.61 16.87 4.74
N SER A 978 -4.71 16.57 5.44
CA SER A 978 -4.77 15.45 6.39
C SER A 978 -4.81 14.09 5.71
N ARG A 979 -5.41 14.03 4.53
CA ARG A 979 -5.76 12.79 3.81
C ARG A 979 -6.48 11.77 4.69
N ALA A 980 -7.26 12.24 5.67
CA ALA A 980 -7.88 11.38 6.69
C ALA A 980 -9.15 10.68 6.19
N SER A 981 -9.70 11.13 5.06
CA SER A 981 -11.01 10.70 4.52
C SER A 981 -10.87 10.04 3.14
N GLU A 982 -9.73 9.41 2.86
CA GLU A 982 -9.52 8.61 1.64
C GLU A 982 -9.60 7.10 1.93
N LEU A 983 -9.69 6.29 0.88
CA LEU A 983 -9.62 4.83 1.00
C LEU A 983 -8.40 4.43 1.82
N GLY A 984 -8.65 3.71 2.92
CA GLY A 984 -7.60 3.30 3.86
C GLY A 984 -6.58 2.32 3.25
N ASP A 985 -6.95 1.61 2.18
CA ASP A 985 -6.04 0.78 1.41
C ASP A 985 -5.59 1.51 0.13
N ARG A 986 -4.32 1.95 0.12
CA ARG A 986 -3.77 2.72 -1.00
C ARG A 986 -3.55 1.90 -2.27
N LYS A 987 -3.41 0.57 -2.17
CA LYS A 987 -3.35 -0.33 -3.35
C LYS A 987 -4.72 -0.46 -4.02
N GLU A 988 -5.81 -0.41 -3.25
CA GLU A 988 -7.16 -0.34 -3.83
C GLU A 988 -7.35 0.95 -4.62
N ALA A 989 -7.01 2.09 -4.02
CA ALA A 989 -7.07 3.40 -4.68
C ALA A 989 -6.27 3.42 -5.99
N ALA A 990 -5.01 2.98 -5.95
CA ALA A 990 -4.13 2.89 -7.12
C ALA A 990 -4.69 1.97 -8.22
N THR A 991 -5.29 0.85 -7.84
CA THR A 991 -5.85 -0.13 -8.77
C THR A 991 -7.09 0.41 -9.48
N ILE A 992 -7.99 1.09 -8.75
CA ILE A 992 -9.18 1.74 -9.34
C ILE A 992 -8.75 2.84 -10.32
N GLU A 993 -7.84 3.72 -9.90
CA GLU A 993 -7.31 4.79 -10.74
C GLU A 993 -6.70 4.26 -12.03
N ARG A 994 -5.83 3.25 -11.91
CA ARG A 994 -5.19 2.61 -13.07
C ARG A 994 -6.23 1.99 -14.01
N TRP A 995 -7.18 1.22 -13.50
CA TRP A 995 -8.14 0.52 -14.34
C TRP A 995 -9.15 1.44 -15.03
N LEU A 996 -9.62 2.50 -14.37
CA LEU A 996 -10.48 3.50 -15.01
C LEU A 996 -9.70 4.27 -16.10
N SER A 997 -8.46 4.64 -15.82
CA SER A 997 -7.60 5.35 -16.77
C SER A 997 -7.24 4.47 -17.97
N ASP A 998 -6.89 3.19 -17.73
CA ASP A 998 -6.62 2.23 -18.80
C ASP A 998 -7.87 1.92 -19.62
N PHE A 999 -9.04 1.82 -19.00
CA PHE A 999 -10.31 1.67 -19.71
C PHE A 999 -10.54 2.84 -20.67
N GLN A 1000 -10.48 4.08 -20.17
CA GLN A 1000 -10.68 5.28 -21.00
C GLN A 1000 -9.64 5.35 -22.13
N ARG A 1001 -8.36 5.15 -21.81
CA ARG A 1001 -7.27 5.22 -22.78
C ARG A 1001 -7.35 4.16 -23.87
N THR A 1002 -7.67 2.91 -23.52
CA THR A 1002 -7.67 1.79 -24.48
C THR A 1002 -8.95 1.70 -25.29
N THR A 1003 -10.07 2.18 -24.74
CA THR A 1003 -11.39 2.10 -25.40
C THR A 1003 -11.84 3.41 -26.04
N GLY A 1004 -11.29 4.55 -25.58
CA GLY A 1004 -11.74 5.91 -25.94
C GLY A 1004 -13.08 6.30 -25.34
N LYS A 1005 -13.68 5.43 -24.52
CA LYS A 1005 -14.96 5.63 -23.83
C LYS A 1005 -14.79 6.54 -22.62
N GLY A 1006 -15.86 7.17 -22.18
CA GLY A 1006 -15.84 8.03 -21.00
C GLY A 1006 -15.67 7.23 -19.71
N ALA A 1007 -14.91 7.77 -18.74
CA ALA A 1007 -14.91 7.27 -17.36
C ALA A 1007 -14.99 8.45 -16.38
N VAL A 1008 -15.74 8.31 -15.28
CA VAL A 1008 -15.77 9.27 -14.16
C VAL A 1008 -15.81 8.53 -12.83
N PHE A 1009 -15.14 9.10 -11.83
CA PHE A 1009 -15.26 8.74 -10.43
C PHE A 1009 -16.04 9.80 -9.63
N VAL A 1010 -16.97 9.37 -8.78
CA VAL A 1010 -17.70 10.21 -7.82
C VAL A 1010 -17.57 9.61 -6.42
N GLY A 1011 -17.22 10.44 -5.42
CA GLY A 1011 -17.24 10.06 -4.01
C GLY A 1011 -17.73 11.17 -3.08
N GLY A 1012 -17.76 10.92 -1.78
CA GLY A 1012 -18.19 11.84 -0.72
C GLY A 1012 -17.23 11.85 0.47
N HIS A 1013 -17.74 11.74 1.70
CA HIS A 1013 -17.01 11.45 2.95
C HIS A 1013 -16.10 12.56 3.50
N VAL A 1014 -15.32 13.23 2.64
CA VAL A 1014 -14.39 14.32 3.03
C VAL A 1014 -15.15 15.53 3.59
N GLY A 1015 -16.39 15.72 3.13
CA GLY A 1015 -17.23 16.87 3.46
C GLY A 1015 -16.78 18.18 2.83
N THR A 1016 -16.21 18.08 1.63
CA THR A 1016 -15.70 19.20 0.82
C THR A 1016 -16.02 18.95 -0.65
N PHE A 1017 -16.58 19.95 -1.33
CA PHE A 1017 -16.73 19.87 -2.79
C PHE A 1017 -15.37 19.99 -3.46
N HIS A 1018 -14.98 19.03 -4.28
CA HIS A 1018 -13.70 19.05 -4.98
C HIS A 1018 -13.77 18.36 -6.34
N ALA A 1019 -12.98 18.85 -7.30
CA ALA A 1019 -12.81 18.22 -8.60
C ALA A 1019 -11.33 18.17 -9.01
N ASP A 1020 -10.90 17.00 -9.48
CA ASP A 1020 -9.57 16.72 -10.02
C ASP A 1020 -9.66 15.78 -11.23
N ARG A 1021 -8.52 15.49 -11.85
CA ARG A 1021 -8.34 14.45 -12.85
C ARG A 1021 -7.12 13.59 -12.53
N VAL A 1022 -7.26 12.30 -12.75
CA VAL A 1022 -6.16 11.33 -12.67
C VAL A 1022 -6.05 10.66 -14.03
N ASP A 1023 -4.94 10.88 -14.74
CA ASP A 1023 -4.69 10.33 -16.08
C ASP A 1023 -5.90 10.51 -17.05
N GLY A 1024 -6.50 11.71 -17.03
CA GLY A 1024 -7.62 12.11 -17.87
C GLY A 1024 -9.01 11.71 -17.38
N VAL A 1025 -9.13 10.87 -16.33
CA VAL A 1025 -10.42 10.51 -15.73
C VAL A 1025 -10.81 11.61 -14.72
N PRO A 1026 -12.00 12.24 -14.81
CA PRO A 1026 -12.46 13.17 -13.79
C PRO A 1026 -12.81 12.46 -12.48
N TYR A 1027 -12.33 13.03 -11.38
CA TYR A 1027 -12.59 12.63 -9.99
C TYR A 1027 -13.31 13.76 -9.29
N PHE A 1028 -14.47 13.46 -8.73
CA PHE A 1028 -15.28 14.42 -8.01
C PHE A 1028 -15.56 13.94 -6.60
N VAL A 1029 -15.33 14.81 -5.62
CA VAL A 1029 -15.79 14.63 -4.24
C VAL A 1029 -16.98 15.57 -4.02
N ASN A 1030 -18.14 14.99 -3.75
CA ASN A 1030 -19.34 15.69 -3.35
C ASN A 1030 -19.20 16.12 -1.89
N GLY A 1031 -19.47 17.40 -1.61
CA GLY A 1031 -19.43 17.94 -0.26
C GLY A 1031 -20.72 17.68 0.51
N ASN A 1032 -20.80 18.20 1.74
CA ASN A 1032 -21.93 17.92 2.62
C ASN A 1032 -23.25 18.47 2.10
N SER A 1033 -24.31 17.68 2.21
CA SER A 1033 -25.67 18.16 1.95
C SER A 1033 -26.31 18.77 3.18
N ALA A 1034 -26.07 18.26 4.39
CA ALA A 1034 -26.60 18.89 5.62
C ALA A 1034 -25.57 19.15 6.71
N LYS A 1035 -24.67 18.20 7.00
CA LYS A 1035 -23.66 18.33 8.06
C LYS A 1035 -22.77 19.55 7.84
N THR A 1036 -22.31 20.18 8.93
CA THR A 1036 -21.32 21.25 8.86
C THR A 1036 -20.08 20.81 8.05
N PRO A 1037 -19.63 21.60 7.05
CA PRO A 1037 -18.49 21.26 6.20
C PRO A 1037 -17.17 21.13 6.95
N SER A 1038 -16.26 20.31 6.42
CA SER A 1038 -14.96 20.00 7.02
C SER A 1038 -13.86 21.02 6.72
N THR A 1039 -14.07 21.88 5.72
CA THR A 1039 -13.08 22.86 5.23
C THR A 1039 -13.65 24.28 5.18
N ARG A 1040 -12.82 25.25 4.79
CA ARG A 1040 -13.26 26.63 4.56
C ARG A 1040 -14.06 26.73 3.25
N PRO A 1041 -14.96 27.72 3.10
CA PRO A 1041 -15.76 27.87 1.87
C PRO A 1041 -14.94 27.95 0.57
N GLU A 1042 -13.80 28.65 0.59
CA GLU A 1042 -12.88 28.75 -0.55
C GLU A 1042 -12.23 27.43 -0.94
N ASP A 1043 -12.13 26.49 0.00
CA ASP A 1043 -11.57 25.15 -0.20
C ASP A 1043 -12.68 24.13 -0.57
N GLY A 1044 -13.94 24.56 -0.69
CA GLY A 1044 -15.10 23.71 -0.99
C GLY A 1044 -16.00 23.41 0.23
N GLY A 1045 -15.75 24.05 1.36
CA GLY A 1045 -16.47 23.84 2.62
C GLY A 1045 -17.76 24.65 2.76
N PHE A 1046 -18.83 24.18 2.14
CA PHE A 1046 -20.20 24.69 2.27
C PHE A 1046 -21.18 23.54 2.09
N THR A 1047 -22.47 23.77 2.38
CA THR A 1047 -23.48 22.73 2.28
C THR A 1047 -24.30 22.89 1.00
N GLY A 1048 -24.62 21.78 0.31
CA GLY A 1048 -25.31 21.78 -0.96
C GLY A 1048 -25.34 20.41 -1.64
N TRP A 1049 -25.43 20.38 -2.96
CA TRP A 1049 -25.50 19.15 -3.76
C TRP A 1049 -24.95 19.38 -5.17
N SER A 1050 -24.81 18.33 -5.98
CA SER A 1050 -24.34 18.47 -7.36
C SER A 1050 -25.33 17.95 -8.40
N LEU A 1051 -25.46 18.68 -9.51
CA LEU A 1051 -26.28 18.30 -10.67
C LEU A 1051 -25.37 18.02 -11.86
N TRP A 1052 -25.47 16.82 -12.40
CA TRP A 1052 -24.64 16.34 -13.48
C TRP A 1052 -25.43 16.31 -14.78
N GLY A 1053 -24.84 16.83 -15.86
CA GLY A 1053 -25.36 16.71 -17.21
C GLY A 1053 -24.45 15.85 -18.06
N VAL A 1054 -25.05 14.97 -18.84
CA VAL A 1054 -24.35 13.94 -19.61
C VAL A 1054 -24.71 14.02 -21.09
N ASP A 1055 -23.68 14.05 -21.93
CA ASP A 1055 -23.74 13.90 -23.38
C ASP A 1055 -23.11 12.54 -23.77
N PRO A 1056 -23.89 11.52 -24.14
CA PRO A 1056 -23.37 10.17 -24.38
C PRO A 1056 -22.23 10.10 -25.41
N VAL A 1057 -21.15 9.38 -25.08
CA VAL A 1057 -20.01 9.19 -25.99
C VAL A 1057 -20.42 8.26 -27.14
N THR A 1058 -20.40 8.79 -28.36
CA THR A 1058 -20.69 8.01 -29.56
C THR A 1058 -19.54 7.06 -29.91
N PRO A 1059 -19.80 5.95 -30.64
CA PRO A 1059 -18.75 5.05 -31.11
C PRO A 1059 -17.66 5.74 -31.96
N ASP A 1060 -18.04 6.74 -32.75
CA ASP A 1060 -17.10 7.53 -33.56
C ASP A 1060 -16.23 8.45 -32.70
N ALA A 1061 -16.80 9.08 -31.67
CA ALA A 1061 -16.04 9.88 -30.71
C ALA A 1061 -15.05 9.00 -29.93
N ALA A 1062 -15.46 7.83 -29.46
CA ALA A 1062 -14.57 6.87 -28.82
C ALA A 1062 -13.47 6.37 -29.77
N ALA A 1063 -13.80 6.11 -31.04
CA ALA A 1063 -12.81 5.73 -32.05
C ALA A 1063 -11.84 6.88 -32.37
N ALA A 1064 -12.27 8.15 -32.31
CA ALA A 1064 -11.39 9.29 -32.46
C ALA A 1064 -10.43 9.43 -31.27
N ALA A 1065 -10.95 9.38 -30.04
CA ALA A 1065 -10.16 9.45 -28.81
C ALA A 1065 -9.11 8.31 -28.72
N ARG A 1066 -9.43 7.08 -29.17
CA ARG A 1066 -8.46 5.99 -29.25
C ARG A 1066 -7.33 6.22 -30.26
N ARG A 1067 -7.66 6.82 -31.40
CA ARG A 1067 -6.71 6.97 -32.51
C ARG A 1067 -5.72 8.09 -32.27
N ASP A 1068 -6.10 9.09 -31.49
CA ASP A 1068 -5.25 10.22 -31.13
C ASP A 1068 -5.17 10.39 -29.61
N PRO A 1069 -4.12 9.88 -28.95
CA PRO A 1069 -3.88 10.09 -27.52
C PRO A 1069 -3.68 11.57 -27.15
N VAL A 1070 -3.49 12.45 -28.13
CA VAL A 1070 -3.38 13.90 -27.96
C VAL A 1070 -4.76 14.58 -27.89
N HIS A 1071 -5.84 13.95 -28.37
CA HIS A 1071 -7.19 14.48 -28.23
C HIS A 1071 -7.69 14.42 -26.78
N ASP A 1072 -8.51 15.41 -26.39
CA ASP A 1072 -9.12 15.43 -25.06
C ASP A 1072 -9.92 14.14 -24.86
N ALA A 1073 -9.94 13.63 -23.63
CA ALA A 1073 -10.98 12.69 -23.25
C ALA A 1073 -12.34 13.30 -23.67
N PRO A 1074 -13.32 12.49 -24.12
CA PRO A 1074 -14.59 13.03 -24.57
C PRO A 1074 -15.16 14.03 -23.55
N ASP A 1075 -15.57 15.23 -23.97
CA ASP A 1075 -16.24 16.19 -23.08
C ASP A 1075 -17.72 15.78 -22.95
N TRP A 1076 -17.93 14.65 -22.27
CA TRP A 1076 -19.20 13.93 -22.22
C TRP A 1076 -19.99 14.22 -20.94
N VAL A 1077 -19.39 14.90 -19.97
CA VAL A 1077 -19.95 15.06 -18.63
C VAL A 1077 -19.48 16.35 -17.98
N ARG A 1078 -20.43 17.07 -17.36
CA ARG A 1078 -20.17 18.26 -16.54
C ARG A 1078 -21.05 18.26 -15.31
N THR A 1079 -20.61 18.92 -14.26
CA THR A 1079 -21.35 19.05 -13.01
C THR A 1079 -21.55 20.52 -12.61
N GLN A 1080 -22.68 20.80 -11.99
CA GLN A 1080 -22.93 22.03 -11.26
C GLN A 1080 -22.91 21.75 -9.77
N VAL A 1081 -22.03 22.42 -9.05
CA VAL A 1081 -22.06 22.45 -7.59
C VAL A 1081 -23.05 23.52 -7.14
N ARG A 1082 -24.17 23.07 -6.56
CA ARG A 1082 -25.31 23.90 -6.17
C ARG A 1082 -25.29 24.08 -4.65
N PRO A 1083 -24.70 25.18 -4.13
CA PRO A 1083 -24.74 25.46 -2.70
C PRO A 1083 -26.17 25.79 -2.27
N HIS A 1084 -26.50 25.52 -1.02
CA HIS A 1084 -27.65 26.14 -0.38
C HIS A 1084 -27.43 27.64 -0.26
N VAL A 1085 -28.43 28.41 -0.69
CA VAL A 1085 -28.40 29.88 -0.67
C VAL A 1085 -29.56 30.38 0.18
N ASP A 1086 -29.28 30.99 1.33
CA ASP A 1086 -30.31 31.68 2.12
C ASP A 1086 -30.52 33.11 1.60
N THR A 1087 -29.41 33.82 1.36
CA THR A 1087 -29.38 35.12 0.69
C THR A 1087 -28.19 35.19 -0.27
N LEU A 1088 -28.32 35.95 -1.35
CA LEU A 1088 -27.27 36.22 -2.33
C LEU A 1088 -27.14 37.72 -2.51
N THR A 1089 -25.92 38.24 -2.48
CA THR A 1089 -25.63 39.67 -2.64
C THR A 1089 -24.58 39.90 -3.72
N VAL A 1090 -24.84 40.88 -4.59
CA VAL A 1090 -23.87 41.41 -5.56
C VAL A 1090 -23.58 42.86 -5.19
N THR A 1091 -22.34 43.16 -4.87
CA THR A 1091 -21.89 44.51 -4.50
C THR A 1091 -21.00 45.07 -5.60
N ALA A 1092 -21.47 46.13 -6.25
CA ALA A 1092 -20.75 46.93 -7.24
C ALA A 1092 -20.93 48.42 -6.88
N PRO A 1093 -20.03 49.33 -7.31
CA PRO A 1093 -20.20 50.75 -7.06
C PRO A 1093 -21.44 51.30 -7.80
N GLU A 1094 -22.06 52.33 -7.25
CA GLU A 1094 -23.24 52.97 -7.87
C GLU A 1094 -22.89 53.63 -9.22
N SER A 1095 -21.67 54.15 -9.35
CA SER A 1095 -21.13 54.67 -10.61
C SER A 1095 -19.66 54.28 -10.87
N LEU A 1096 -19.27 54.29 -12.15
CA LEU A 1096 -17.92 53.98 -12.62
C LEU A 1096 -17.58 54.89 -13.80
N THR A 1097 -16.39 55.49 -13.86
CA THR A 1097 -16.02 56.36 -15.00
C THR A 1097 -15.48 55.53 -16.19
N VAL A 1098 -15.73 55.96 -17.43
CA VAL A 1098 -15.14 55.34 -18.64
C VAL A 1098 -13.62 55.17 -18.51
N GLY A 1099 -13.15 53.93 -18.66
CA GLY A 1099 -11.75 53.53 -18.52
C GLY A 1099 -11.35 53.06 -17.11
N GLN A 1100 -12.23 53.17 -16.11
CA GLN A 1100 -11.99 52.57 -14.80
C GLN A 1100 -12.35 51.08 -14.79
N SER A 1101 -11.69 50.35 -13.90
CA SER A 1101 -12.03 48.97 -13.55
C SER A 1101 -12.21 48.83 -12.05
N THR A 1102 -13.10 47.95 -11.62
CA THR A 1102 -13.35 47.65 -10.20
C THR A 1102 -13.65 46.17 -10.01
N ALA A 1103 -13.43 45.65 -8.80
CA ALA A 1103 -13.83 44.29 -8.44
C ALA A 1103 -15.29 44.27 -7.98
N VAL A 1104 -16.10 43.39 -8.56
CA VAL A 1104 -17.46 43.10 -8.10
C VAL A 1104 -17.39 42.05 -7.01
N LYS A 1105 -17.89 42.35 -5.81
CA LYS A 1105 -17.91 41.42 -4.69
C LYS A 1105 -19.22 40.67 -4.67
N THR A 1106 -19.15 39.36 -4.41
CA THR A 1106 -20.32 38.48 -4.40
C THR A 1106 -20.28 37.60 -3.18
N THR A 1107 -21.33 37.63 -2.37
CA THR A 1107 -21.45 36.85 -1.14
C THR A 1107 -22.77 36.11 -1.11
N LEU A 1108 -22.75 34.93 -0.49
CA LEU A 1108 -23.96 34.22 -0.10
C LEU A 1108 -23.98 34.01 1.41
N THR A 1109 -25.17 33.81 1.96
CA THR A 1109 -25.33 33.37 3.35
C THR A 1109 -25.89 31.96 3.42
N GLN A 1110 -25.38 31.18 4.37
CA GLN A 1110 -25.89 29.86 4.69
C GLN A 1110 -25.78 29.59 6.20
N HIS A 1111 -26.90 29.25 6.86
CA HIS A 1111 -26.94 28.95 8.30
C HIS A 1111 -26.30 30.07 9.14
N GLY A 1112 -26.59 31.33 8.80
CA GLY A 1112 -26.04 32.52 9.46
C GLY A 1112 -24.58 32.85 9.12
N ARG A 1113 -23.88 32.03 8.33
CA ARG A 1113 -22.50 32.30 7.86
C ARG A 1113 -22.53 33.04 6.53
N THR A 1114 -21.76 34.12 6.42
CA THR A 1114 -21.54 34.84 5.15
C THR A 1114 -20.24 34.36 4.51
N MET A 1115 -20.25 34.00 3.23
CA MET A 1115 -19.08 33.53 2.51
C MET A 1115 -19.03 34.08 1.08
N PRO A 1116 -17.83 34.23 0.48
CA PRO A 1116 -17.71 34.64 -0.91
C PRO A 1116 -18.26 33.57 -1.85
N VAL A 1117 -18.91 33.99 -2.94
CA VAL A 1117 -19.25 33.08 -4.04
C VAL A 1117 -17.96 32.83 -4.82
N ALA A 1118 -17.38 31.64 -4.65
CA ALA A 1118 -16.13 31.24 -5.27
C ALA A 1118 -16.18 29.78 -5.73
N TYR A 1119 -15.27 29.42 -6.63
CA TYR A 1119 -15.03 28.01 -6.98
C TYR A 1119 -14.78 27.22 -5.68
N PRO A 1120 -15.37 26.02 -5.49
CA PRO A 1120 -16.05 25.18 -6.49
C PRO A 1120 -17.55 25.47 -6.72
N MET A 1121 -18.14 26.51 -6.10
CA MET A 1121 -19.56 26.84 -6.34
C MET A 1121 -19.80 27.17 -7.82
N SER A 1122 -20.85 26.59 -8.40
CA SER A 1122 -21.30 26.96 -9.72
C SER A 1122 -22.13 28.25 -9.65
N ALA A 1123 -21.70 29.24 -10.42
CA ALA A 1123 -22.32 30.55 -10.47
C ALA A 1123 -22.41 31.04 -11.91
N ARG A 1124 -23.54 31.66 -12.24
CA ARG A 1124 -23.86 32.16 -13.58
C ARG A 1124 -24.10 33.66 -13.57
N TRP A 1125 -23.23 34.37 -14.26
CA TRP A 1125 -23.35 35.78 -14.55
C TRP A 1125 -24.24 36.01 -15.77
N SER A 1126 -25.14 36.99 -15.68
CA SER A 1126 -25.88 37.56 -16.80
C SER A 1126 -25.98 39.07 -16.62
N GLY A 1127 -26.35 39.81 -17.66
CA GLY A 1127 -26.38 41.27 -17.61
C GLY A 1127 -27.37 41.87 -18.58
N SER A 1128 -27.56 43.18 -18.52
CA SER A 1128 -28.29 43.92 -19.55
C SER A 1128 -27.58 43.79 -20.90
N ALA A 1129 -28.32 43.91 -22.02
CA ALA A 1129 -27.80 43.66 -23.38
C ALA A 1129 -26.59 44.51 -23.80
N ASN A 1130 -26.29 45.56 -23.04
CA ASN A 1130 -25.17 46.47 -23.21
C ASN A 1130 -23.93 46.11 -22.34
N VAL A 1131 -23.94 44.98 -21.64
CA VAL A 1131 -22.78 44.45 -20.89
C VAL A 1131 -22.28 43.17 -21.56
N TRP A 1132 -20.96 43.05 -21.72
CA TRP A 1132 -20.33 41.77 -22.03
C TRP A 1132 -19.92 41.04 -20.76
N ILE A 1133 -20.19 39.74 -20.70
CA ILE A 1133 -19.76 38.88 -19.60
C ILE A 1133 -18.93 37.77 -20.23
N GLY A 1134 -17.62 37.79 -19.98
CA GLY A 1134 -16.68 36.90 -20.65
C GLY A 1134 -15.34 37.57 -20.86
N ASP A 1135 -14.57 37.07 -21.84
CA ASP A 1135 -13.25 37.61 -22.12
C ASP A 1135 -13.35 39.07 -22.63
N PRO A 1136 -12.64 40.03 -22.01
CA PRO A 1136 -12.63 41.41 -22.48
C PRO A 1136 -12.26 41.60 -23.95
N ALA A 1137 -11.50 40.67 -24.54
CA ALA A 1137 -11.14 40.71 -25.96
C ALA A 1137 -12.35 40.52 -26.90
N ASP A 1138 -13.40 39.84 -26.46
CA ASP A 1138 -14.58 39.52 -27.27
C ASP A 1138 -15.67 40.62 -27.22
N ARG A 1139 -15.33 41.77 -26.63
CA ARG A 1139 -16.25 42.90 -26.48
C ARG A 1139 -16.64 43.50 -27.84
N ARG A 1140 -17.94 43.55 -28.13
CA ARG A 1140 -18.49 44.32 -29.26
C ARG A 1140 -18.44 45.84 -29.00
N PRO A 1141 -18.29 46.69 -30.02
CA PRO A 1141 -18.21 48.15 -29.86
C PRO A 1141 -19.34 48.74 -29.02
N GLY A 1142 -20.57 48.22 -29.15
CA GLY A 1142 -21.76 48.68 -28.44
C GLY A 1142 -21.80 48.42 -26.94
N HIS A 1143 -20.92 47.58 -26.38
CA HIS A 1143 -20.93 47.28 -24.95
C HIS A 1143 -20.38 48.45 -24.12
N ILE A 1144 -21.13 48.79 -23.07
CA ILE A 1144 -20.85 49.84 -22.09
C ILE A 1144 -19.80 49.40 -21.08
N ALA A 1145 -19.85 48.14 -20.65
CA ALA A 1145 -18.88 47.56 -19.73
C ALA A 1145 -18.62 46.08 -20.07
N VAL A 1146 -17.52 45.56 -19.53
CA VAL A 1146 -17.21 44.13 -19.52
C VAL A 1146 -17.06 43.67 -18.07
N LEU A 1147 -17.70 42.56 -17.70
CA LEU A 1147 -17.38 41.81 -16.50
C LEU A 1147 -16.61 40.54 -16.89
N ASP A 1148 -15.38 40.40 -16.40
CA ASP A 1148 -14.63 39.13 -16.52
C ASP A 1148 -15.00 38.23 -15.33
N PRO A 1149 -15.78 37.14 -15.54
CA PRO A 1149 -16.21 36.26 -14.46
C PRO A 1149 -15.05 35.46 -13.83
N ARG A 1150 -13.87 35.38 -14.48
CA ARG A 1150 -12.70 34.68 -13.95
C ARG A 1150 -12.04 35.46 -12.82
N THR A 1151 -12.07 36.79 -12.93
CA THR A 1151 -11.42 37.72 -11.98
C THR A 1151 -12.43 38.51 -11.15
N GLY A 1152 -13.70 38.51 -11.53
CA GLY A 1152 -14.73 39.37 -10.93
C GLY A 1152 -14.54 40.85 -11.29
N THR A 1153 -13.73 41.18 -12.29
CA THR A 1153 -13.40 42.57 -12.64
C THR A 1153 -14.39 43.15 -13.64
N LEU A 1154 -15.00 44.27 -13.28
CA LEU A 1154 -15.86 45.09 -14.14
C LEU A 1154 -15.06 46.27 -14.70
N THR A 1155 -15.00 46.40 -16.03
CA THR A 1155 -14.32 47.49 -16.74
C THR A 1155 -15.31 48.32 -17.55
N ALA A 1156 -15.30 49.64 -17.36
CA ALA A 1156 -16.15 50.60 -18.08
C ALA A 1156 -15.52 51.06 -19.40
N TYR A 1157 -16.30 51.08 -20.49
CA TYR A 1157 -15.86 51.47 -21.83
C TYR A 1157 -16.65 52.63 -22.44
N ARG A 1158 -17.93 52.80 -22.11
CA ARG A 1158 -18.79 53.88 -22.65
C ARG A 1158 -19.75 54.39 -21.59
N PRO A 1159 -20.26 55.62 -21.68
CA PRO A 1159 -21.26 56.10 -20.72
C PRO A 1159 -22.60 55.37 -20.87
N GLY A 1160 -23.33 55.24 -19.76
CA GLY A 1160 -24.70 54.74 -19.70
C GLY A 1160 -24.91 53.72 -18.58
N ARG A 1161 -26.13 53.20 -18.45
CA ARG A 1161 -26.55 52.36 -17.31
C ARG A 1161 -26.47 50.89 -17.64
N ILE A 1162 -25.92 50.09 -16.73
CA ILE A 1162 -25.79 48.64 -16.86
C ILE A 1162 -26.38 47.91 -15.66
N THR A 1163 -26.85 46.69 -15.86
CA THR A 1163 -27.26 45.78 -14.78
C THR A 1163 -26.44 44.50 -14.87
N LEU A 1164 -25.87 44.10 -13.74
CA LEU A 1164 -25.20 42.82 -13.53
C LEU A 1164 -26.11 41.92 -12.71
N ARG A 1165 -26.19 40.64 -13.06
CA ARG A 1165 -26.95 39.63 -12.34
C ARG A 1165 -26.07 38.41 -12.09
N LEU A 1166 -26.08 37.92 -10.86
CA LEU A 1166 -25.48 36.66 -10.49
C LEU A 1166 -26.59 35.69 -10.09
N THR A 1167 -26.57 34.50 -10.67
CA THR A 1167 -27.42 33.38 -10.25
C THR A 1167 -26.54 32.30 -9.66
N VAL A 1168 -26.85 31.88 -8.44
CA VAL A 1168 -26.22 30.74 -7.77
C VAL A 1168 -27.35 29.80 -7.36
N ASN A 1169 -27.26 28.54 -7.79
CA ASN A 1169 -28.39 27.62 -7.67
C ASN A 1169 -29.60 28.24 -8.42
N ASP A 1170 -30.75 28.45 -7.77
CA ASP A 1170 -31.91 29.14 -8.35
C ASP A 1170 -32.13 30.58 -7.82
N THR A 1171 -31.17 31.11 -7.04
CA THR A 1171 -31.26 32.44 -6.44
C THR A 1171 -30.51 33.46 -7.30
N THR A 1172 -31.19 34.51 -7.74
CA THR A 1172 -30.60 35.62 -8.51
C THR A 1172 -30.51 36.89 -7.67
N ALA A 1173 -29.35 37.54 -7.71
CA ALA A 1173 -29.12 38.88 -7.16
C ALA A 1173 -28.64 39.82 -8.27
N GLU A 1174 -29.01 41.10 -8.19
CA GLU A 1174 -28.66 42.09 -9.20
C GLU A 1174 -28.05 43.36 -8.62
N ALA A 1175 -27.14 43.97 -9.38
CA ALA A 1175 -26.55 45.26 -9.09
C ALA A 1175 -26.60 46.15 -10.33
N THR A 1176 -26.89 47.44 -10.14
CA THR A 1176 -26.97 48.41 -11.23
C THR A 1176 -25.86 49.42 -11.10
N VAL A 1177 -25.10 49.64 -12.18
CA VAL A 1177 -23.97 50.57 -12.21
C VAL A 1177 -24.20 51.62 -13.30
N THR A 1178 -23.98 52.89 -12.97
CA THR A 1178 -24.01 53.98 -13.94
C THR A 1178 -22.60 54.29 -14.43
N VAL A 1179 -22.33 54.09 -15.72
CA VAL A 1179 -21.05 54.45 -16.31
C VAL A 1179 -21.06 55.91 -16.74
N GLU A 1180 -20.17 56.71 -16.16
CA GLU A 1180 -20.06 58.15 -16.39
C GLU A 1180 -18.98 58.48 -17.43
N PRO A 1181 -19.13 59.56 -18.23
CA PRO A 1181 -18.08 60.02 -19.14
C PRO A 1181 -16.80 60.38 -18.38
N ARG A 1182 -15.64 60.33 -19.06
CA ARG A 1182 -14.40 60.86 -18.47
C ARG A 1182 -14.56 62.37 -18.22
N PRO A 1183 -14.18 62.88 -17.03
CA PRO A 1183 -14.19 64.32 -16.78
C PRO A 1183 -13.25 65.02 -17.76
N GLY A 1184 -13.79 65.90 -18.62
CA GLY A 1184 -13.02 66.73 -19.55
C GLY A 1184 -12.86 66.21 -21.00
N GLY A 1185 -13.68 65.24 -21.43
CA GLY A 1185 -13.69 64.70 -22.80
C GLY A 1185 -14.92 65.08 -23.61
#